data_AF-A0A067CCE0-F1
#
_entry.id   AF-A0A067CCE0-F1
#
_cell.length_a   1.000
_cell.length_b   1.000
_cell.length_c   1.000
_cell.angle_alpha   90.00
_cell.angle_beta   90.00
_cell.angle_gamma   90.00
#
_symmetry.space_group_name_H-M   'P 1'
#
loop_
_entity.id
_entity.type
_entity.pdbx_description
1 polymer ?
#
loop_
_entity_poly.entity_id
_entity_poly.type
_entity_poly.pdbx_seq_one_letter_code
_entity_poly.pdbx_strand_id
1 'polypeptide(L)'
;MATPAIVVSGVSSGVGKTSLAIGLMAALTKRGLRVQPFKVGPDFLDPMHHTLACGVASVNLDGFMMGRDECLAAYHRACITTKADIAVIEGCMGLFDGTDEASDGGSSAEIAKWLQAPVVLVVDAWCMGRSAAAMVHGYCSFDRNVTFAGVVFNKIGGDAHAQWLRDALQSSPLTSSVRVLGCVPKDVSIVVPERHLGLHMPDNATHIHGLARLVEAHISVDALLASPPTIYLPVREPSTPPATERTPPPVRLGVARDEAFCFYYADNLRVLEAVGFNLVFFSPLHDKEVPTVHALYFGGGYPELHANALEANASMRASVHAFASSGKLVYAECGGLMYLSQKLFEKEKAFAMAGVLPLDVSMTPRMTMGYCVAEMSPALAALLQLPPTTRLACHQYHFSELTYKGEPAARLNANGAVVQLAGVDEPAYRCRMERPDAAFAPEGVVVGGTIASYCHLHFGSHRAFASALFATAQRRLPLVSFEPSATEIVGAIWDTRLPTDNDDETTRRAKKKALLCAVSEFCDAPAHYTNGVPRITKSLITATTSDAIEAQVQAFHAQGIRDLHVIDVALLATCRPGVVFTQDACDRCSAVDSAVAVALDAAQLPRDVAFPIKPRTVTDVLDGILAIARVLGEDARAQLLHARLTARLDAVAAHVRQLGRPRVLGLESVFPLVASGQWLPDMRRRAGGSEALADSTPGCPPRRLNWFDDILPSRPDVIVVACCGKSAPETVRDMERYLLSQDGFWNLPAMQTTPARLFAVDHGVLSRPGPSIILGIEILAALVHPTTSDKATLAGLEHVRVLQYTGPRFATGEAFVTHFESVLASTAEPFAEPAWRTLEATGPPALAAHAVVASRDTLYLVGGEDNASQRTSSVWQWTPSQSWQHLPCTTVYGEDDVPTARSNHAAALWHHLELLNLETRCWTHGSTTGVAPTPRGNPTLVVDAQRSTAIVFGGWNKVERFNDVHLLDLRTWAWREVQSGALAPYKRTDHAAVWADDRMFVIGGSTCDGPTNDVWVWCPTTEAWTELTCVGDCPAPRTSHAAVVCGRHILVTGGQSHTTAHGTSVFASSYALNIDSLVWTALPDLPLAVCRHGTAVLSDDVLYAYGGYDGSRVTGGLHELSVSATLLPSSPVTTAATKDVAVSPLVDDVVPPVVAWAPTTPLTLDDLMNDPSIADDLAEIDEMELDEQPSERYRLLHKYVDPASGYTVFTALFLKKRACCGYKCRHCPWGHKNVAKNKAASMNASLEW
;
A
#
# COMPACT_ATOMS: atom_id res chain seq x y z
N MET A 1 17.95 10.42 -24.26
CA MET A 1 18.09 9.83 -25.61
C MET A 1 18.06 8.32 -25.47
N ALA A 2 17.42 7.63 -26.39
CA ALA A 2 17.32 6.17 -26.39
C ALA A 2 18.65 5.51 -26.77
N THR A 3 19.14 4.58 -25.95
CA THR A 3 20.34 3.79 -26.26
C THR A 3 19.98 2.69 -27.27
N PRO A 4 20.67 2.60 -28.41
CA PRO A 4 20.46 1.53 -29.38
C PRO A 4 20.89 0.16 -28.83
N ALA A 5 20.17 -0.91 -29.21
CA ALA A 5 20.37 -2.27 -28.71
C ALA A 5 20.57 -3.29 -29.84
N ILE A 6 21.32 -4.36 -29.56
CA ILE A 6 21.45 -5.54 -30.42
C ILE A 6 21.38 -6.80 -29.56
N VAL A 7 20.59 -7.78 -29.97
CA VAL A 7 20.53 -9.11 -29.34
C VAL A 7 21.38 -10.10 -30.12
N VAL A 8 22.33 -10.77 -29.47
CA VAL A 8 23.11 -11.86 -30.07
C VAL A 8 22.53 -13.18 -29.57
N SER A 9 21.90 -13.96 -30.46
CA SER A 9 21.27 -15.24 -30.09
C SER A 9 21.57 -16.33 -31.12
N GLY A 10 21.36 -17.59 -30.76
CA GLY A 10 21.72 -18.75 -31.57
C GLY A 10 20.52 -19.56 -32.04
N VAL A 11 20.75 -20.47 -32.99
CA VAL A 11 19.75 -21.49 -33.35
C VAL A 11 19.61 -22.56 -32.26
N SER A 12 20.64 -22.77 -31.45
CA SER A 12 20.62 -23.69 -30.30
C SER A 12 21.76 -23.36 -29.33
N SER A 13 21.78 -24.03 -28.18
CA SER A 13 22.95 -24.03 -27.29
C SER A 13 24.20 -24.60 -27.98
N GLY A 14 25.39 -24.07 -27.64
CA GLY A 14 26.67 -24.58 -28.15
C GLY A 14 27.10 -24.09 -29.55
N VAL A 15 26.32 -23.23 -30.21
CA VAL A 15 26.66 -22.66 -31.54
C VAL A 15 27.75 -21.58 -31.51
N GLY A 16 28.21 -21.19 -30.31
CA GLY A 16 29.24 -20.17 -30.09
C GLY A 16 28.70 -18.74 -29.89
N LYS A 17 27.42 -18.59 -29.53
CA LYS A 17 26.77 -17.29 -29.27
C LYS A 17 27.50 -16.44 -28.22
N THR A 18 27.94 -17.08 -27.13
CA THR A 18 28.58 -16.42 -25.97
C THR A 18 29.96 -15.88 -26.35
N SER A 19 30.78 -16.69 -27.02
CA SER A 19 32.07 -16.25 -27.56
C SER A 19 31.92 -15.07 -28.54
N LEU A 20 30.88 -15.10 -29.37
CA LEU A 20 30.58 -14.04 -30.31
C LEU A 20 30.16 -12.74 -29.61
N ALA A 21 29.27 -12.85 -28.62
CA ALA A 21 28.78 -11.71 -27.84
C ALA A 21 29.91 -11.03 -27.07
N ILE A 22 30.74 -11.80 -26.35
CA ILE A 22 31.92 -11.30 -25.65
C ILE A 22 32.90 -10.63 -26.63
N GLY A 23 33.17 -11.27 -27.77
CA GLY A 23 34.05 -10.71 -28.80
C GLY A 23 33.53 -9.41 -29.39
N LEU A 24 32.22 -9.32 -29.64
CA LEU A 24 31.57 -8.10 -30.14
C LEU A 24 31.62 -6.98 -29.10
N MET A 25 31.28 -7.27 -27.85
CA MET A 25 31.37 -6.33 -26.73
C MET A 25 32.79 -5.77 -26.59
N ALA A 26 33.80 -6.64 -26.61
CA ALA A 26 35.20 -6.25 -26.50
C ALA A 26 35.68 -5.43 -27.72
N ALA A 27 35.27 -5.81 -28.94
CA ALA A 27 35.60 -5.06 -30.16
C ALA A 27 34.98 -3.65 -30.15
N LEU A 28 33.73 -3.51 -29.73
CA LEU A 28 33.05 -2.21 -29.62
C LEU A 28 33.68 -1.34 -28.53
N THR A 29 34.03 -1.93 -27.38
CA THR A 29 34.74 -1.23 -26.29
C THR A 29 36.12 -0.75 -26.76
N LYS A 30 36.86 -1.58 -27.49
CA LYS A 30 38.16 -1.23 -28.08
C LYS A 30 38.06 -0.09 -29.11
N ARG A 31 36.92 0.04 -29.79
CA ARG A 31 36.60 1.17 -30.68
C ARG A 31 36.21 2.46 -29.94
N GLY A 32 36.21 2.45 -28.61
CA GLY A 32 35.92 3.62 -27.77
C GLY A 32 34.44 3.86 -27.48
N LEU A 33 33.55 2.91 -27.80
CA LEU A 33 32.13 3.01 -27.47
C LEU A 33 31.88 2.56 -26.03
N ARG A 34 30.96 3.23 -25.32
CA ARG A 34 30.45 2.80 -24.02
C ARG A 34 29.41 1.72 -24.23
N VAL A 35 29.83 0.47 -24.10
CA VAL A 35 28.94 -0.69 -24.26
C VAL A 35 28.30 -1.04 -22.93
N GLN A 36 26.97 -1.09 -22.87
CA GLN A 36 26.26 -1.71 -21.74
C GLN A 36 25.95 -3.16 -22.08
N PRO A 37 26.60 -4.14 -21.40
CA PRO A 37 26.29 -5.53 -21.60
C PRO A 37 25.03 -5.96 -20.83
N PHE A 38 24.28 -6.87 -21.44
CA PHE A 38 23.18 -7.58 -20.80
C PHE A 38 23.25 -9.09 -21.12
N LYS A 39 22.62 -9.88 -20.25
CA LYS A 39 22.43 -11.31 -20.44
C LYS A 39 20.95 -11.66 -20.27
N VAL A 40 20.38 -12.40 -21.22
CA VAL A 40 19.03 -12.96 -21.04
C VAL A 40 19.11 -14.17 -20.10
N GLY A 41 18.19 -14.25 -19.15
CA GLY A 41 18.09 -15.34 -18.20
C GLY A 41 18.94 -15.17 -16.93
N PRO A 42 18.96 -16.17 -16.03
CA PRO A 42 19.46 -16.06 -14.65
C PRO A 42 20.95 -16.38 -14.48
N ASP A 43 21.74 -16.39 -15.57
CA ASP A 43 23.15 -16.80 -15.55
C ASP A 43 24.03 -15.82 -14.75
N PHE A 44 25.04 -16.32 -14.04
CA PHE A 44 26.02 -15.51 -13.31
C PHE A 44 27.40 -15.43 -13.97
N LEU A 45 27.78 -16.43 -14.77
CA LEU A 45 29.14 -16.58 -15.32
C LEU A 45 29.30 -15.78 -16.61
N ASP A 46 28.31 -15.81 -17.51
CA ASP A 46 28.30 -15.00 -18.73
C ASP A 46 28.43 -13.49 -18.39
N PRO A 47 27.63 -12.93 -17.44
CA PRO A 47 27.81 -11.55 -16.98
C PRO A 47 29.22 -11.19 -16.46
N MET A 48 29.96 -12.13 -15.88
CA MET A 48 31.32 -11.86 -15.40
C MET A 48 32.29 -11.66 -16.57
N HIS A 49 32.17 -12.47 -17.62
CA HIS A 49 32.95 -12.26 -18.85
C HIS A 49 32.57 -10.97 -19.56
N HIS A 50 31.28 -10.64 -19.64
CA HIS A 50 30.80 -9.38 -20.18
C HIS A 50 31.38 -8.18 -19.42
N THR A 51 31.37 -8.26 -18.08
CA THR A 51 31.89 -7.21 -17.22
C THR A 51 33.37 -7.00 -17.44
N LEU A 52 34.14 -8.08 -17.60
CA LEU A 52 35.56 -8.00 -17.94
C LEU A 52 35.79 -7.42 -19.34
N ALA A 53 34.91 -7.69 -20.30
CA ALA A 53 35.01 -7.18 -21.68
C ALA A 53 34.66 -5.68 -21.81
N CYS A 54 33.67 -5.20 -21.07
CA CYS A 54 33.15 -3.82 -21.18
C CYS A 54 33.66 -2.86 -20.09
N GLY A 55 34.20 -3.38 -18.99
CA GLY A 55 34.60 -2.59 -17.81
C GLY A 55 33.44 -2.06 -16.96
N VAL A 56 32.20 -2.43 -17.29
CA VAL A 56 30.97 -2.09 -16.55
C VAL A 56 30.15 -3.35 -16.29
N ALA A 57 29.42 -3.38 -15.18
CA ALA A 57 28.67 -4.57 -14.77
C ALA A 57 27.57 -4.93 -15.80
N SER A 58 27.54 -6.20 -16.20
CA SER A 58 26.46 -6.78 -17.00
C SER A 58 25.20 -6.97 -16.17
N VAL A 59 24.05 -6.76 -16.80
CA VAL A 59 22.72 -6.83 -16.16
C VAL A 59 21.91 -7.97 -16.77
N ASN A 60 21.27 -8.77 -15.94
CA ASN A 60 20.38 -9.83 -16.39
C ASN A 60 19.02 -9.26 -16.78
N LEU A 61 18.44 -9.78 -17.86
CA LEU A 61 17.08 -9.49 -18.32
C LEU A 61 16.33 -10.82 -18.37
N ASP A 62 15.48 -11.05 -17.39
CA ASP A 62 14.81 -12.33 -17.19
C ASP A 62 13.29 -12.14 -17.18
N GLY A 63 12.63 -12.55 -18.25
CA GLY A 63 11.18 -12.37 -18.41
C GLY A 63 10.36 -13.13 -17.35
N PHE A 64 10.86 -14.27 -16.87
CA PHE A 64 10.18 -15.08 -15.86
C PHE A 64 10.28 -14.44 -14.47
N MET A 65 11.48 -14.08 -14.03
CA MET A 65 11.68 -13.51 -12.70
C MET A 65 11.25 -12.05 -12.63
N MET A 66 11.57 -11.23 -13.62
CA MET A 66 11.40 -9.77 -13.54
C MET A 66 10.07 -9.30 -14.16
N GLY A 67 9.54 -10.05 -15.12
CA GLY A 67 8.47 -9.57 -15.98
C GLY A 67 8.92 -8.43 -16.91
N ARG A 68 7.99 -8.00 -17.77
CA ARG A 68 8.26 -7.03 -18.85
C ARG A 68 8.72 -5.67 -18.34
N ASP A 69 7.94 -5.06 -17.45
CA ASP A 69 8.15 -3.67 -17.06
C ASP A 69 9.48 -3.50 -16.33
N GLU A 70 9.86 -4.47 -15.50
CA GLU A 70 11.13 -4.40 -14.78
C GLU A 70 12.33 -4.74 -15.66
N CYS A 71 12.20 -5.65 -16.64
CA CYS A 71 13.24 -5.85 -17.66
C CYS A 71 13.53 -4.54 -18.41
N LEU A 72 12.48 -3.83 -18.83
CA LEU A 72 12.61 -2.53 -19.49
C LEU A 72 13.24 -1.49 -18.54
N ALA A 73 12.77 -1.42 -17.29
CA ALA A 73 13.31 -0.49 -16.31
C ALA A 73 14.79 -0.75 -16.00
N ALA A 74 15.20 -2.02 -15.86
CA ALA A 74 16.59 -2.42 -15.65
C ALA A 74 17.47 -2.07 -16.86
N TYR A 75 16.98 -2.32 -18.08
CA TYR A 75 17.63 -1.91 -19.32
C TYR A 75 17.89 -0.40 -19.34
N HIS A 76 16.86 0.41 -19.09
CA HIS A 76 16.95 1.86 -19.12
C HIS A 76 17.85 2.41 -18.02
N ARG A 77 17.70 1.96 -16.77
CA ARG A 77 18.56 2.37 -15.65
C ARG A 77 20.02 2.09 -15.95
N ALA A 78 20.35 0.89 -16.42
CA ALA A 78 21.73 0.51 -16.71
C ALA A 78 22.33 1.39 -17.81
N CYS A 79 21.61 1.56 -18.93
CA CYS A 79 22.04 2.40 -20.04
C CYS A 79 22.24 3.88 -19.64
N ILE A 80 21.34 4.44 -18.82
CA ILE A 80 21.45 5.82 -18.32
C ILE A 80 22.67 5.96 -17.40
N THR A 81 22.84 5.03 -16.46
CA THR A 81 23.93 5.04 -15.47
C THR A 81 25.29 4.99 -16.14
N THR A 82 25.46 4.14 -17.14
CA THR A 82 26.72 4.01 -17.89
C THR A 82 26.85 5.00 -19.05
N LYS A 83 25.80 5.80 -19.30
CA LYS A 83 25.68 6.68 -20.47
C LYS A 83 25.99 5.92 -21.76
N ALA A 84 25.42 4.72 -21.90
CA ALA A 84 25.76 3.78 -22.95
C ALA A 84 25.51 4.33 -24.35
N ASP A 85 26.49 4.14 -25.23
CA ASP A 85 26.40 4.42 -26.67
C ASP A 85 25.69 3.28 -27.41
N ILE A 86 25.82 2.05 -26.91
CA ILE A 86 25.16 0.86 -27.43
C ILE A 86 24.96 -0.19 -26.32
N ALA A 87 23.84 -0.89 -26.36
CA ALA A 87 23.57 -2.07 -25.55
C ALA A 87 23.78 -3.35 -26.38
N VAL A 88 24.48 -4.32 -25.81
CA VAL A 88 24.64 -5.65 -26.40
C VAL A 88 24.06 -6.67 -25.44
N ILE A 89 23.07 -7.42 -25.91
CA ILE A 89 22.32 -8.39 -25.12
C ILE A 89 22.68 -9.79 -25.61
N GLU A 90 23.34 -10.60 -24.80
CA GLU A 90 23.52 -12.02 -25.11
C GLU A 90 22.25 -12.80 -24.78
N GLY A 91 21.75 -13.60 -25.73
CA GLY A 91 20.63 -14.50 -25.52
C GLY A 91 20.94 -15.69 -24.60
N CYS A 92 19.88 -16.31 -24.07
CA CYS A 92 19.90 -17.64 -23.46
C CYS A 92 19.58 -18.71 -24.52
N MET A 93 20.06 -19.94 -24.31
CA MET A 93 19.73 -21.13 -25.13
C MET A 93 19.70 -20.84 -26.66
N GLY A 94 18.72 -21.38 -27.40
CA GLY A 94 18.33 -20.91 -28.73
C GLY A 94 17.34 -19.74 -28.67
N LEU A 95 17.18 -19.02 -29.78
CA LEU A 95 16.39 -17.78 -29.86
C LEU A 95 14.97 -17.90 -29.30
N PHE A 96 14.27 -18.98 -29.63
CA PHE A 96 12.88 -19.21 -29.23
C PHE A 96 12.74 -20.14 -28.03
N ASP A 97 13.84 -20.59 -27.44
CA ASP A 97 13.79 -21.53 -26.31
C ASP A 97 13.58 -20.74 -25.01
N GLY A 98 12.52 -21.08 -24.26
CA GLY A 98 12.09 -20.40 -23.04
C GLY A 98 11.64 -21.35 -21.94
N THR A 99 10.73 -20.89 -21.07
CA THR A 99 10.19 -21.64 -19.93
C THR A 99 9.07 -22.61 -20.30
N ASP A 100 8.41 -22.42 -21.45
CA ASP A 100 7.33 -23.28 -21.90
C ASP A 100 7.40 -23.54 -23.42
N GLU A 101 6.69 -24.57 -23.87
CA GLU A 101 6.72 -25.06 -25.27
C GLU A 101 5.73 -24.31 -26.21
N ALA A 102 4.85 -23.47 -25.66
CA ALA A 102 3.71 -22.89 -26.37
C ALA A 102 3.78 -21.35 -26.52
N SER A 103 4.73 -20.71 -25.84
CA SER A 103 4.90 -19.26 -25.74
C SER A 103 6.39 -18.89 -25.77
N ASP A 104 6.68 -17.60 -25.91
CA ASP A 104 8.05 -17.07 -25.88
C ASP A 104 8.56 -16.81 -24.46
N GLY A 105 7.79 -17.15 -23.42
CA GLY A 105 8.08 -16.79 -22.03
C GLY A 105 9.51 -17.19 -21.63
N GLY A 106 10.30 -16.22 -21.17
CA GLY A 106 11.68 -16.45 -20.73
C GLY A 106 12.70 -16.69 -21.86
N SER A 107 12.32 -16.52 -23.13
CA SER A 107 13.20 -16.71 -24.29
C SER A 107 13.96 -15.44 -24.68
N SER A 108 15.00 -15.60 -25.51
CA SER A 108 15.71 -14.47 -26.11
C SER A 108 14.82 -13.64 -27.06
N ALA A 109 13.86 -14.29 -27.74
CA ALA A 109 12.92 -13.65 -28.64
C ALA A 109 11.96 -12.71 -27.90
N GLU A 110 11.52 -13.08 -26.70
CA GLU A 110 10.68 -12.22 -25.85
C GLU A 110 11.38 -10.90 -25.51
N ILE A 111 12.61 -10.97 -25.01
CA ILE A 111 13.41 -9.78 -24.68
C ILE A 111 13.69 -8.93 -25.93
N ALA A 112 14.02 -9.57 -27.06
CA ALA A 112 14.23 -8.88 -28.33
C ALA A 112 12.98 -8.09 -28.76
N LYS A 113 11.78 -8.67 -28.61
CA LYS A 113 10.51 -8.01 -28.92
C LYS A 113 10.20 -6.86 -27.97
N TRP A 114 10.39 -7.03 -26.66
CA TRP A 114 10.15 -5.97 -25.68
C TRP A 114 11.06 -4.77 -25.90
N LEU A 115 12.34 -5.03 -26.20
CA LEU A 115 13.30 -3.99 -26.53
C LEU A 115 13.16 -3.51 -27.97
N GLN A 116 12.39 -4.17 -28.84
CA GLN A 116 12.42 -3.92 -30.30
C GLN A 116 13.85 -3.96 -30.88
N ALA A 117 14.70 -4.80 -30.30
CA ALA A 117 16.11 -4.92 -30.65
C ALA A 117 16.30 -5.98 -31.75
N PRO A 118 17.07 -5.69 -32.81
CA PRO A 118 17.28 -6.62 -33.88
C PRO A 118 18.24 -7.75 -33.43
N VAL A 119 17.94 -8.96 -33.88
CA VAL A 119 18.68 -10.17 -33.54
C VAL A 119 19.79 -10.43 -34.55
N VAL A 120 21.01 -10.65 -34.05
CA VAL A 120 22.12 -11.27 -34.77
C VAL A 120 22.03 -12.78 -34.51
N LEU A 121 21.61 -13.53 -35.53
CA LEU A 121 21.43 -14.98 -35.42
C LEU A 121 22.76 -15.69 -35.67
N VAL A 122 23.20 -16.51 -34.71
CA VAL A 122 24.43 -17.30 -34.79
C VAL A 122 24.09 -18.73 -35.20
N VAL A 123 24.71 -19.18 -36.30
CA VAL A 123 24.54 -20.52 -36.85
C VAL A 123 25.87 -21.24 -36.87
N ASP A 124 25.94 -22.42 -36.25
CA ASP A 124 27.07 -23.33 -36.43
C ASP A 124 27.02 -23.92 -37.85
N ALA A 125 27.94 -23.50 -38.71
CA ALA A 125 28.00 -23.93 -40.10
C ALA A 125 28.90 -25.14 -40.31
N TRP A 126 29.36 -25.82 -39.24
CA TRP A 126 30.21 -27.00 -39.37
C TRP A 126 29.53 -28.06 -40.25
N CYS A 127 30.18 -28.41 -41.37
CA CYS A 127 29.66 -29.33 -42.39
C CYS A 127 28.30 -28.94 -43.01
N MET A 128 27.94 -27.65 -43.01
CA MET A 128 26.74 -27.15 -43.69
C MET A 128 27.07 -26.49 -45.03
N GLY A 129 26.11 -26.49 -45.96
CA GLY A 129 26.20 -25.78 -47.24
C GLY A 129 24.88 -25.09 -47.52
N ARG A 130 24.15 -25.54 -48.56
CA ARG A 130 22.84 -24.98 -48.92
C ARG A 130 21.79 -25.08 -47.79
N SER A 131 21.87 -26.09 -46.93
CA SER A 131 20.95 -26.27 -45.79
C SER A 131 20.98 -25.11 -44.80
N ALA A 132 22.07 -24.35 -44.73
CA ALA A 132 22.15 -23.14 -43.91
C ALA A 132 21.08 -22.10 -44.29
N ALA A 133 20.78 -21.96 -45.59
CA ALA A 133 19.72 -21.07 -46.06
C ALA A 133 18.32 -21.52 -45.59
N ALA A 134 18.05 -22.84 -45.56
CA ALA A 134 16.79 -23.36 -45.06
C ALA A 134 16.60 -23.10 -43.55
N MET A 135 17.67 -23.29 -42.77
CA MET A 135 17.67 -23.01 -41.34
C MET A 135 17.44 -21.53 -41.05
N VAL A 136 18.19 -20.64 -41.71
CA VAL A 136 18.03 -19.19 -41.57
C VAL A 136 16.61 -18.76 -41.99
N HIS A 137 16.09 -19.29 -43.09
CA HIS A 137 14.71 -19.03 -43.49
C HIS A 137 13.70 -19.39 -42.40
N GLY A 138 13.82 -20.59 -41.82
CA GLY A 138 12.98 -21.05 -40.73
C GLY A 138 12.94 -20.05 -39.58
N TYR A 139 14.10 -19.70 -39.02
CA TYR A 139 14.18 -18.76 -37.88
C TYR A 139 13.67 -17.37 -38.23
N CYS A 140 14.02 -16.83 -39.41
CA CYS A 140 13.62 -15.49 -39.81
C CYS A 140 12.14 -15.36 -40.17
N SER A 141 11.45 -16.46 -40.49
CA SER A 141 10.04 -16.44 -40.88
C SER A 141 9.09 -17.01 -39.83
N PHE A 142 9.61 -17.66 -38.79
CA PHE A 142 8.84 -18.31 -37.74
C PHE A 142 7.97 -17.33 -36.93
N ASP A 143 8.59 -16.32 -36.31
CA ASP A 143 7.89 -15.21 -35.65
C ASP A 143 8.19 -13.89 -36.37
N ARG A 144 7.16 -13.32 -37.01
CA ARG A 144 7.28 -12.07 -37.78
C ARG A 144 7.48 -10.83 -36.92
N ASN A 145 7.29 -10.94 -35.60
CA ASN A 145 7.51 -9.83 -34.68
C ASN A 145 8.99 -9.71 -34.26
N VAL A 146 9.82 -10.71 -34.55
CA VAL A 146 11.26 -10.66 -34.30
C VAL A 146 11.96 -10.03 -35.51
N THR A 147 12.67 -8.93 -35.26
CA THR A 147 13.49 -8.28 -36.29
C THR A 147 14.90 -8.86 -36.29
N PHE A 148 15.47 -9.13 -37.46
CA PHE A 148 16.83 -9.66 -37.60
C PHE A 148 17.78 -8.62 -38.20
N ALA A 149 18.92 -8.38 -37.56
CA ALA A 149 20.02 -7.60 -38.12
C ALA A 149 20.77 -8.38 -39.21
N GLY A 150 20.78 -9.71 -39.09
CA GLY A 150 21.43 -10.62 -40.02
C GLY A 150 21.92 -11.89 -39.35
N VAL A 151 22.69 -12.69 -40.09
CA VAL A 151 23.25 -13.97 -39.66
C VAL A 151 24.78 -13.92 -39.57
N VAL A 152 25.33 -14.59 -38.56
CA VAL A 152 26.76 -14.92 -38.47
C VAL A 152 26.94 -16.42 -38.51
N PHE A 153 27.74 -16.90 -39.46
CA PHE A 153 28.10 -18.30 -39.56
C PHE A 153 29.37 -18.57 -38.76
N ASN A 154 29.30 -19.47 -37.78
CA ASN A 154 30.41 -19.87 -36.94
C ASN A 154 31.01 -21.21 -37.40
N LYS A 155 32.27 -21.47 -37.04
CA LYS A 155 33.02 -22.71 -37.32
C LYS A 155 33.11 -23.06 -38.82
N ILE A 156 33.27 -22.07 -39.69
CA ILE A 156 33.45 -22.31 -41.12
C ILE A 156 34.82 -22.96 -41.43
N GLY A 157 34.90 -23.59 -42.60
CA GLY A 157 36.09 -24.31 -43.08
C GLY A 157 37.12 -23.45 -43.83
N GLY A 158 36.84 -22.15 -44.04
CA GLY A 158 37.67 -21.21 -44.80
C GLY A 158 36.86 -20.37 -45.81
N ASP A 159 37.54 -19.51 -46.56
CA ASP A 159 36.89 -18.50 -47.41
C ASP A 159 35.99 -19.08 -48.50
N ALA A 160 36.37 -20.20 -49.11
CA ALA A 160 35.53 -20.88 -50.10
C ALA A 160 34.20 -21.35 -49.50
N HIS A 161 34.22 -21.84 -48.26
CA HIS A 161 33.01 -22.21 -47.53
C HIS A 161 32.19 -20.96 -47.16
N ALA A 162 32.84 -19.87 -46.74
CA ALA A 162 32.15 -18.59 -46.48
C ALA A 162 31.40 -18.08 -47.73
N GLN A 163 32.04 -18.09 -48.90
CA GLN A 163 31.41 -17.67 -50.14
C GLN A 163 30.22 -18.55 -50.50
N TRP A 164 30.36 -19.87 -50.37
CA TRP A 164 29.26 -20.80 -50.61
C TRP A 164 28.06 -20.51 -49.70
N LEU A 165 28.27 -20.25 -48.40
CA LEU A 165 27.17 -19.89 -47.49
C LEU A 165 26.47 -18.59 -47.90
N ARG A 166 27.22 -17.59 -48.36
CA ARG A 166 26.64 -16.33 -48.89
C ARG A 166 25.80 -16.59 -50.14
N ASP A 167 26.35 -17.33 -51.10
CA ASP A 167 25.66 -17.67 -52.35
C ASP A 167 24.39 -18.49 -52.07
N ALA A 168 24.43 -19.40 -51.09
CA ALA A 168 23.28 -20.19 -50.67
C ALA A 168 22.13 -19.30 -50.20
N LEU A 169 22.40 -18.29 -49.37
CA LEU A 169 21.37 -17.35 -48.90
C LEU A 169 20.86 -16.43 -50.02
N GLN A 170 21.74 -15.97 -50.90
CA GLN A 170 21.38 -15.09 -52.02
C GLN A 170 20.57 -15.81 -53.11
N SER A 171 20.82 -17.11 -53.33
CA SER A 171 20.17 -17.89 -54.38
C SER A 171 18.67 -18.16 -54.14
N SER A 172 18.18 -17.93 -52.93
CA SER A 172 16.78 -18.18 -52.55
C SER A 172 16.04 -16.85 -52.33
N PRO A 173 14.89 -16.62 -52.99
CA PRO A 173 14.10 -15.41 -52.76
C PRO A 173 13.62 -15.29 -51.31
N LEU A 174 13.52 -16.42 -50.59
CA LEU A 174 13.08 -16.49 -49.19
C LEU A 174 14.14 -16.02 -48.18
N THR A 175 15.42 -15.94 -48.57
CA THR A 175 16.53 -15.49 -47.70
C THR A 175 17.38 -14.39 -48.31
N SER A 176 17.12 -13.98 -49.55
CA SER A 176 17.91 -12.96 -50.26
C SER A 176 17.93 -11.59 -49.56
N SER A 177 16.97 -11.31 -48.69
CA SER A 177 16.91 -10.11 -47.84
C SER A 177 17.71 -10.23 -46.53
N VAL A 178 18.13 -11.44 -46.12
CA VAL A 178 18.86 -11.66 -44.87
C VAL A 178 20.34 -11.35 -45.09
N ARG A 179 20.85 -10.38 -44.34
CA ARG A 179 22.25 -9.97 -44.41
C ARG A 179 23.16 -11.01 -43.76
N VAL A 180 24.21 -11.44 -44.46
CA VAL A 180 25.33 -12.17 -43.86
C VAL A 180 26.30 -11.15 -43.26
N LEU A 181 26.35 -11.09 -41.92
CA LEU A 181 27.15 -10.12 -41.18
C LEU A 181 28.61 -10.55 -41.02
N GLY A 182 28.87 -11.86 -41.04
CA GLY A 182 30.21 -12.40 -40.88
C GLY A 182 30.26 -13.91 -41.01
N CYS A 183 31.47 -14.44 -41.24
CA CYS A 183 31.72 -15.87 -41.26
C CYS A 183 33.02 -16.16 -40.49
N VAL A 184 32.88 -16.74 -39.29
CA VAL A 184 33.97 -16.93 -38.33
C VAL A 184 34.58 -18.33 -38.51
N PRO A 185 35.89 -18.44 -38.78
CA PRO A 185 36.55 -19.73 -38.96
C PRO A 185 36.61 -20.51 -37.65
N LYS A 186 36.74 -21.83 -37.77
CA LYS A 186 37.05 -22.67 -36.60
C LYS A 186 38.48 -22.38 -36.15
N ASP A 187 38.63 -21.64 -35.06
CA ASP A 187 39.93 -21.38 -34.44
C ASP A 187 40.10 -22.19 -33.15
N VAL A 188 41.06 -23.12 -33.15
CA VAL A 188 41.37 -23.99 -32.01
C VAL A 188 42.26 -23.30 -30.96
N SER A 189 42.79 -22.11 -31.26
CA SER A 189 43.64 -21.35 -30.34
C SER A 189 42.85 -20.45 -29.38
N ILE A 190 41.56 -20.23 -29.65
CA ILE A 190 40.63 -19.46 -28.81
C ILE A 190 39.58 -20.43 -28.27
N VAL A 191 39.96 -21.23 -27.28
CA VAL A 191 39.04 -22.09 -26.54
C VAL A 191 38.68 -21.37 -25.25
N VAL A 192 37.40 -21.04 -25.07
CA VAL A 192 36.88 -20.66 -23.75
C VAL A 192 36.60 -21.97 -23.02
N PRO A 193 37.26 -22.28 -21.89
CA PRO A 193 37.03 -23.52 -21.17
C PRO A 193 35.56 -23.60 -20.72
N GLU A 194 34.88 -24.68 -21.12
CA GLU A 194 33.52 -24.99 -20.68
C GLU A 194 33.60 -25.94 -19.48
N ARG A 195 32.83 -25.64 -18.42
CA ARG A 195 32.48 -26.57 -17.35
C ARG A 195 31.17 -27.26 -17.74
N HIS A 196 30.82 -28.34 -17.05
CA HIS A 196 29.75 -29.29 -17.42
C HIS A 196 28.37 -28.70 -17.83
N LEU A 197 28.08 -27.41 -17.62
CA LEU A 197 26.90 -26.68 -18.12
C LEU A 197 27.08 -25.14 -18.28
N GLY A 198 28.31 -24.61 -18.37
CA GLY A 198 28.57 -23.15 -18.46
C GLY A 198 30.05 -22.79 -18.57
N LEU A 199 30.40 -21.51 -18.71
CA LEU A 199 31.79 -21.07 -18.80
C LEU A 199 32.53 -21.18 -17.45
N HIS A 200 33.86 -21.32 -17.47
CA HIS A 200 34.66 -21.09 -16.26
C HIS A 200 34.63 -19.62 -15.84
N MET A 201 34.88 -19.34 -14.55
CA MET A 201 35.14 -17.97 -14.10
C MET A 201 36.25 -17.33 -14.95
N PRO A 202 36.18 -16.03 -15.27
CA PRO A 202 37.22 -15.38 -16.04
C PRO A 202 38.53 -15.25 -15.24
N ASP A 203 39.57 -15.98 -15.66
CA ASP A 203 40.89 -15.94 -15.01
C ASP A 203 41.74 -14.73 -15.44
N ASN A 204 41.63 -14.32 -16.72
CA ASN A 204 42.35 -13.16 -17.27
C ASN A 204 41.68 -12.62 -18.55
N ALA A 205 42.11 -11.44 -19.03
CA ALA A 205 41.54 -10.80 -20.22
C ALA A 205 42.10 -11.32 -21.57
N THR A 206 43.01 -12.29 -21.56
CA THR A 206 43.77 -12.69 -22.77
C THR A 206 42.85 -13.33 -23.82
N HIS A 207 41.91 -14.18 -23.40
CA HIS A 207 40.95 -14.81 -24.32
C HIS A 207 39.97 -13.79 -24.90
N ILE A 208 39.58 -12.77 -24.13
CA ILE A 208 38.68 -11.69 -24.58
C ILE A 208 39.34 -10.89 -25.71
N HIS A 209 40.63 -10.55 -25.59
CA HIS A 209 41.37 -9.90 -26.68
C HIS A 209 41.49 -10.79 -27.94
N GLY A 210 41.59 -12.12 -27.76
CA GLY A 210 41.51 -13.08 -28.85
C GLY A 210 40.17 -13.00 -29.59
N LEU A 211 39.07 -13.09 -28.84
CA LEU A 211 37.70 -13.00 -29.37
C LEU A 211 37.42 -11.67 -30.08
N ALA A 212 37.90 -10.55 -29.52
CA ALA A 212 37.77 -9.24 -30.14
C ALA A 212 38.44 -9.18 -31.51
N ARG A 213 39.68 -9.68 -31.64
CA ARG A 213 40.40 -9.73 -32.92
C ARG A 213 39.70 -10.61 -33.94
N LEU A 214 39.18 -11.76 -33.49
CA LEU A 214 38.44 -12.68 -34.35
C LEU A 214 37.15 -12.03 -34.89
N VAL A 215 36.40 -11.34 -34.03
CA VAL A 215 35.20 -10.58 -34.42
C VAL A 215 35.55 -9.44 -35.39
N GLU A 216 36.58 -8.63 -35.09
CA GLU A 216 37.01 -7.53 -35.97
C GLU A 216 37.45 -8.01 -37.36
N ALA A 217 38.07 -9.18 -37.47
CA ALA A 217 38.56 -9.72 -38.73
C ALA A 217 37.45 -10.35 -39.60
N HIS A 218 36.41 -10.93 -38.99
CA HIS A 218 35.46 -11.80 -39.68
C HIS A 218 34.01 -11.35 -39.64
N ILE A 219 33.69 -10.31 -38.86
CA ILE A 219 32.34 -9.75 -38.74
C ILE A 219 32.39 -8.27 -39.10
N SER A 220 31.45 -7.85 -39.94
CA SER A 220 31.30 -6.46 -40.32
C SER A 220 30.67 -5.65 -39.19
N VAL A 221 31.48 -5.21 -38.22
CA VAL A 221 31.00 -4.40 -37.07
C VAL A 221 30.38 -3.07 -37.54
N ASP A 222 30.90 -2.45 -38.60
CA ASP A 222 30.32 -1.21 -39.14
C ASP A 222 28.93 -1.43 -39.74
N ALA A 223 28.68 -2.63 -40.28
CA ALA A 223 27.37 -3.01 -40.78
C ALA A 223 26.33 -3.15 -39.65
N LEU A 224 26.76 -3.63 -38.49
CA LEU A 224 25.94 -3.74 -37.29
C LEU A 224 25.60 -2.35 -36.72
N LEU A 225 26.57 -1.42 -36.73
CA LEU A 225 26.40 -0.05 -36.24
C LEU A 225 25.63 0.87 -37.18
N ALA A 226 25.51 0.53 -38.47
CA ALA A 226 24.86 1.38 -39.47
C ALA A 226 23.31 1.33 -39.46
N SER A 227 22.67 0.46 -38.66
CA SER A 227 21.20 0.37 -38.58
C SER A 227 20.66 -0.08 -37.22
N PRO A 228 21.03 0.54 -36.08
CA PRO A 228 20.35 0.21 -34.85
C PRO A 228 19.01 0.96 -34.78
N PRO A 229 17.87 0.29 -34.58
CA PRO A 229 16.62 0.97 -34.31
C PRO A 229 16.76 1.79 -33.02
N THR A 230 16.30 3.05 -33.08
CA THR A 230 16.25 3.94 -31.93
C THR A 230 14.94 3.71 -31.19
N ILE A 231 14.99 3.22 -29.95
CA ILE A 231 13.80 2.83 -29.18
C ILE A 231 13.33 3.99 -28.31
N TYR A 232 12.26 4.68 -28.70
CA TYR A 232 11.56 5.60 -27.77
C TYR A 232 10.54 4.80 -26.95
N LEU A 233 10.93 4.41 -25.74
CA LEU A 233 9.97 3.99 -24.71
C LEU A 233 9.95 5.07 -23.61
N PRO A 234 8.79 5.69 -23.31
CA PRO A 234 8.68 6.64 -22.22
C PRO A 234 8.77 5.89 -20.89
N VAL A 235 9.92 5.94 -20.23
CA VAL A 235 10.03 5.50 -18.83
C VAL A 235 9.88 6.73 -17.94
N ARG A 236 8.89 6.67 -17.06
CA ARG A 236 8.72 7.65 -15.99
C ARG A 236 9.74 7.32 -14.91
N GLU A 237 10.69 8.22 -14.67
CA GLU A 237 11.56 8.08 -13.50
C GLU A 237 10.70 8.14 -12.23
N PRO A 238 11.02 7.35 -11.19
CA PRO A 238 10.51 7.65 -9.87
C PRO A 238 10.96 9.06 -9.53
N SER A 239 9.99 9.96 -9.31
CA SER A 239 10.25 11.34 -8.93
C SER A 239 11.16 11.34 -7.70
N THR A 240 12.33 11.97 -7.82
CA THR A 240 13.19 12.22 -6.68
C THR A 240 12.38 13.04 -5.69
N PRO A 241 12.19 12.58 -4.44
CA PRO A 241 11.48 13.39 -3.45
C PRO A 241 12.20 14.74 -3.33
N PRO A 242 11.45 15.84 -3.14
CA PRO A 242 12.04 17.17 -3.05
C PRO A 242 13.11 17.21 -1.94
N ALA A 243 14.19 17.96 -2.19
CA ALA A 243 15.40 18.07 -1.35
C ALA A 243 15.18 18.68 0.05
N THR A 244 13.93 18.73 0.53
CA THR A 244 13.53 19.23 1.84
C THR A 244 13.36 18.12 2.88
N GLU A 245 13.42 16.84 2.51
CA GLU A 245 13.34 15.74 3.48
C GLU A 245 14.66 15.53 4.23
N ARG A 246 14.58 15.45 5.57
CA ARG A 246 15.72 15.07 6.41
C ARG A 246 16.11 13.63 6.09
N THR A 247 17.30 13.42 5.54
CA THR A 247 17.77 12.07 5.21
C THR A 247 17.93 11.25 6.48
N PRO A 248 17.27 10.08 6.59
CA PRO A 248 17.48 9.18 7.71
C PRO A 248 18.93 8.68 7.74
N PRO A 249 19.44 8.25 8.91
CA PRO A 249 20.77 7.65 9.02
C PRO A 249 20.95 6.48 8.03
N PRO A 250 22.12 6.35 7.39
CA PRO A 250 22.33 5.31 6.39
C PRO A 250 22.34 3.93 7.04
N VAL A 251 21.57 3.00 6.46
CA VAL A 251 21.60 1.60 6.88
C VAL A 251 22.69 0.88 6.09
N ARG A 252 23.77 0.46 6.77
CA ARG A 252 24.89 -0.21 6.11
C ARG A 252 24.63 -1.71 5.95
N LEU A 253 24.73 -2.21 4.72
CA LEU A 253 24.61 -3.63 4.39
C LEU A 253 25.99 -4.18 4.02
N GLY A 254 26.50 -5.11 4.82
CA GLY A 254 27.71 -5.84 4.48
C GLY A 254 27.41 -6.87 3.40
N VAL A 255 28.04 -6.76 2.23
CA VAL A 255 27.86 -7.71 1.12
C VAL A 255 29.14 -8.54 0.98
N ALA A 256 29.03 -9.85 1.21
CA ALA A 256 30.16 -10.77 1.15
C ALA A 256 30.62 -10.97 -0.30
N ARG A 257 31.77 -10.44 -0.70
CA ARG A 257 32.19 -10.46 -2.11
C ARG A 257 33.65 -10.81 -2.26
N ASP A 258 33.90 -12.02 -2.74
CA ASP A 258 35.23 -12.56 -3.04
C ASP A 258 35.13 -13.76 -4.00
N GLU A 259 36.19 -14.57 -4.08
CA GLU A 259 36.24 -15.74 -4.96
C GLU A 259 35.20 -16.82 -4.58
N ALA A 260 34.86 -16.95 -3.30
CA ALA A 260 33.86 -17.90 -2.81
C ALA A 260 32.43 -17.36 -2.94
N PHE A 261 32.23 -16.03 -2.85
CA PHE A 261 30.93 -15.36 -2.92
C PHE A 261 30.90 -14.38 -4.10
N CYS A 262 30.57 -14.89 -5.29
CA CYS A 262 30.66 -14.14 -6.53
C CYS A 262 29.36 -14.08 -7.34
N PHE A 263 28.29 -14.76 -6.91
CA PHE A 263 27.01 -14.77 -7.64
C PHE A 263 26.08 -13.68 -7.13
N TYR A 264 26.02 -12.60 -7.90
CA TYR A 264 25.16 -11.45 -7.64
C TYR A 264 24.55 -10.92 -8.93
N TYR A 265 23.27 -10.61 -8.89
CA TYR A 265 22.68 -9.74 -9.90
C TYR A 265 23.12 -8.31 -9.66
N ALA A 266 23.79 -7.70 -10.63
CA ALA A 266 24.25 -6.31 -10.53
C ALA A 266 23.08 -5.34 -10.29
N ASP A 267 21.90 -5.65 -10.83
CA ASP A 267 20.71 -4.83 -10.62
C ASP A 267 20.11 -4.97 -9.21
N ASN A 268 20.20 -6.15 -8.57
CA ASN A 268 19.80 -6.30 -7.17
C ASN A 268 20.57 -5.37 -6.23
N LEU A 269 21.89 -5.24 -6.43
CA LEU A 269 22.71 -4.35 -5.63
C LEU A 269 22.26 -2.89 -5.79
N ARG A 270 21.94 -2.47 -7.02
CA ARG A 270 21.37 -1.13 -7.28
C ARG A 270 19.99 -0.94 -6.66
N VAL A 271 19.14 -1.97 -6.67
CA VAL A 271 17.83 -1.94 -6.02
C VAL A 271 17.98 -1.80 -4.51
N LEU A 272 18.93 -2.51 -3.89
CA LEU A 272 19.24 -2.36 -2.46
C LEU A 272 19.71 -0.95 -2.11
N GLU A 273 20.57 -0.35 -2.93
CA GLU A 273 20.97 1.06 -2.78
C GLU A 273 19.78 2.01 -2.92
N ALA A 274 18.92 1.78 -3.92
CA ALA A 274 17.76 2.62 -4.20
C ALA A 274 16.69 2.58 -3.10
N VAL A 275 16.56 1.46 -2.37
CA VAL A 275 15.66 1.39 -1.20
C VAL A 275 16.27 2.00 0.07
N GLY A 276 17.57 2.34 0.06
CA GLY A 276 18.23 3.11 1.11
C GLY A 276 19.46 2.46 1.74
N PHE A 277 19.88 1.25 1.33
CA PHE A 277 21.09 0.65 1.88
C PHE A 277 22.36 1.36 1.39
N ASN A 278 23.33 1.49 2.28
CA ASN A 278 24.72 1.77 1.91
C ASN A 278 25.50 0.45 1.88
N LEU A 279 25.97 0.04 0.70
CA LEU A 279 26.65 -1.25 0.55
C LEU A 279 28.12 -1.17 0.99
N VAL A 280 28.53 -2.11 1.84
CA VAL A 280 29.91 -2.27 2.30
C VAL A 280 30.38 -3.66 1.91
N PHE A 281 31.23 -3.76 0.89
CA PHE A 281 31.77 -5.05 0.46
C PHE A 281 32.88 -5.53 1.41
N PHE A 282 32.88 -6.83 1.73
CA PHE A 282 33.91 -7.47 2.54
C PHE A 282 34.15 -8.91 2.06
N SER A 283 35.31 -9.48 2.37
CA SER A 283 35.69 -10.83 1.95
C SER A 283 35.69 -11.80 3.13
N PRO A 284 34.80 -12.80 3.15
CA PRO A 284 34.90 -13.90 4.10
C PRO A 284 36.20 -14.71 4.02
N LEU A 285 36.87 -14.75 2.86
CA LEU A 285 38.17 -15.40 2.69
C LEU A 285 39.31 -14.61 3.31
N HIS A 286 39.37 -13.30 3.05
CA HIS A 286 40.57 -12.50 3.28
C HIS A 286 40.49 -11.60 4.51
N ASP A 287 39.31 -11.08 4.85
CA ASP A 287 39.12 -10.20 6.01
C ASP A 287 39.03 -10.99 7.31
N LYS A 288 39.31 -10.35 8.45
CA LYS A 288 39.31 -11.04 9.75
C LYS A 288 38.02 -10.93 10.53
N GLU A 289 37.21 -9.92 10.28
CA GLU A 289 35.96 -9.64 10.98
C GLU A 289 34.95 -8.98 10.04
N VAL A 290 33.66 -9.16 10.34
CA VAL A 290 32.58 -8.42 9.68
C VAL A 290 32.79 -6.90 9.87
N PRO A 291 32.64 -6.07 8.81
CA PRO A 291 32.76 -4.61 8.93
C PRO A 291 31.66 -4.00 9.83
N THR A 292 31.79 -2.73 10.16
CA THR A 292 30.76 -2.02 10.96
C THR A 292 29.48 -1.79 10.13
N VAL A 293 28.56 -2.74 10.18
CA VAL A 293 27.32 -2.78 9.39
C VAL A 293 26.09 -3.16 10.23
N HIS A 294 24.90 -2.98 9.65
CA HIS A 294 23.60 -3.19 10.28
C HIS A 294 22.87 -4.45 9.79
N ALA A 295 23.21 -4.93 8.58
CA ALA A 295 22.74 -6.19 8.02
C ALA A 295 23.84 -6.86 7.20
N LEU A 296 23.70 -8.16 6.90
CA LEU A 296 24.58 -8.91 6.00
C LEU A 296 23.83 -9.54 4.83
N TYR A 297 24.48 -9.57 3.67
CA TYR A 297 24.05 -10.30 2.49
C TYR A 297 25.19 -11.23 2.00
N PHE A 298 24.92 -12.53 1.99
CA PHE A 298 25.76 -13.54 1.37
C PHE A 298 25.08 -14.07 0.10
N GLY A 299 25.58 -13.67 -1.07
CA GLY A 299 25.14 -14.23 -2.34
C GLY A 299 25.60 -15.68 -2.54
N GLY A 300 25.35 -16.20 -3.73
CA GLY A 300 25.84 -17.52 -4.13
C GLY A 300 27.34 -17.51 -4.47
N GLY A 301 27.83 -18.68 -4.85
CA GLY A 301 29.19 -18.87 -5.33
C GLY A 301 29.65 -20.30 -5.07
N TYR A 302 30.96 -20.46 -4.86
CA TYR A 302 31.62 -21.76 -4.77
C TYR A 302 32.39 -21.95 -3.45
N PRO A 303 31.74 -21.86 -2.27
CA PRO A 303 32.43 -22.01 -0.99
C PRO A 303 33.12 -23.37 -0.83
N GLU A 304 32.65 -24.42 -1.52
CA GLU A 304 33.30 -25.73 -1.54
C GLU A 304 34.70 -25.71 -2.14
N LEU A 305 34.94 -24.90 -3.18
CA LEU A 305 36.26 -24.77 -3.79
C LEU A 305 37.27 -24.06 -2.88
N HIS A 306 36.77 -23.35 -1.86
CA HIS A 306 37.55 -22.56 -0.93
C HIS A 306 37.37 -23.02 0.53
N ALA A 307 36.82 -24.21 0.77
CA ALA A 307 36.40 -24.67 2.10
C ALA A 307 37.53 -24.67 3.14
N ASN A 308 38.76 -25.04 2.75
CA ASN A 308 39.93 -24.99 3.63
C ASN A 308 40.26 -23.55 4.09
N ALA A 309 40.18 -22.58 3.19
CA ALA A 309 40.48 -21.18 3.51
C ALA A 309 39.39 -20.56 4.39
N LEU A 310 38.12 -20.86 4.09
CA LEU A 310 36.99 -20.44 4.90
C LEU A 310 37.03 -21.03 6.32
N GLU A 311 37.36 -22.33 6.46
CA GLU A 311 37.50 -22.97 7.76
C GLU A 311 38.64 -22.35 8.59
N ALA A 312 39.79 -22.13 7.93
CA ALA A 312 40.98 -21.53 8.54
C ALA A 312 40.75 -20.09 9.03
N ASN A 313 39.82 -19.36 8.43
CA ASN A 313 39.44 -18.01 8.86
C ASN A 313 38.47 -18.02 10.07
N ALA A 314 38.93 -18.62 11.18
CA ALA A 314 38.12 -18.80 12.38
C ALA A 314 37.61 -17.47 12.98
N SER A 315 38.37 -16.38 12.86
CA SER A 315 37.95 -15.06 13.35
C SER A 315 36.75 -14.52 12.57
N MET A 316 36.76 -14.63 11.24
CA MET A 316 35.65 -14.20 10.42
C MET A 316 34.40 -15.03 10.71
N ARG A 317 34.52 -16.36 10.77
CA ARG A 317 33.40 -17.26 11.12
C ARG A 317 32.78 -16.91 12.48
N ALA A 318 33.61 -16.69 13.50
CA ALA A 318 33.15 -16.26 14.82
C ALA A 318 32.44 -14.90 14.78
N SER A 319 32.96 -13.94 14.00
CA SER A 319 32.34 -12.62 13.86
C SER A 319 30.98 -12.66 13.15
N VAL A 320 30.83 -13.51 12.11
CA VAL A 320 29.54 -13.74 11.43
C VAL A 320 28.55 -14.41 12.37
N HIS A 321 28.98 -15.42 13.12
CA HIS A 321 28.14 -16.08 14.12
C HIS A 321 27.64 -15.11 15.20
N ALA A 322 28.55 -14.28 15.74
CA ALA A 322 28.21 -13.26 16.73
C ALA A 322 27.24 -12.21 16.15
N PHE A 323 27.45 -11.79 14.90
CA PHE A 323 26.55 -10.86 14.21
C PHE A 323 25.13 -11.43 14.10
N ALA A 324 24.98 -12.66 13.59
CA ALA A 324 23.68 -13.32 13.49
C ALA A 324 23.02 -13.56 14.86
N SER A 325 23.81 -13.95 15.86
CA SER A 325 23.34 -14.20 17.24
C SER A 325 22.84 -12.94 17.94
N SER A 326 23.33 -11.75 17.54
CA SER A 326 22.79 -10.47 18.03
C SER A 326 21.38 -10.16 17.52
N GLY A 327 20.83 -11.02 16.65
CA GLY A 327 19.51 -10.89 16.06
C GLY A 327 19.47 -9.95 14.85
N LYS A 328 20.59 -9.41 14.37
CA LYS A 328 20.61 -8.58 13.15
C LYS A 328 20.20 -9.38 11.90
N LEU A 329 19.78 -8.65 10.87
CA LEU A 329 19.35 -9.26 9.60
C LEU A 329 20.53 -9.88 8.87
N VAL A 330 20.42 -11.15 8.50
CA VAL A 330 21.34 -11.84 7.60
C VAL A 330 20.52 -12.48 6.49
N TYR A 331 20.79 -12.13 5.24
CA TYR A 331 20.18 -12.73 4.06
C TYR A 331 21.22 -13.55 3.31
N ALA A 332 20.93 -14.80 2.97
CA ALA A 332 21.88 -15.70 2.33
C ALA A 332 21.24 -16.56 1.23
N GLU A 333 21.95 -16.68 0.11
CA GLU A 333 21.53 -17.45 -1.06
C GLU A 333 22.56 -18.52 -1.41
N CYS A 334 22.12 -19.75 -1.72
CA CYS A 334 22.93 -20.86 -2.20
C CYS A 334 24.27 -21.02 -1.45
N GLY A 335 25.41 -20.62 -2.03
CA GLY A 335 26.73 -20.64 -1.36
C GLY A 335 26.76 -19.93 -0.01
N GLY A 336 26.01 -18.84 0.16
CA GLY A 336 25.78 -18.19 1.45
C GLY A 336 25.15 -19.12 2.48
N LEU A 337 24.10 -19.87 2.10
CA LEU A 337 23.48 -20.88 2.96
C LEU A 337 24.50 -21.96 3.35
N MET A 338 25.36 -22.39 2.42
CA MET A 338 26.40 -23.39 2.69
C MET A 338 27.40 -22.88 3.74
N TYR A 339 27.84 -21.63 3.63
CA TYR A 339 28.77 -21.03 4.58
C TYR A 339 28.16 -20.72 5.96
N LEU A 340 26.85 -20.48 6.02
CA LEU A 340 26.14 -20.27 7.28
C LEU A 340 25.80 -21.59 8.03
N SER A 341 25.93 -22.74 7.37
CA SER A 341 25.78 -24.07 7.99
C SER A 341 26.82 -24.35 9.09
N GLN A 342 26.65 -25.45 9.84
CA GLN A 342 27.65 -25.91 10.81
C GLN A 342 28.88 -26.46 10.10
N LYS A 343 28.67 -27.37 9.15
CA LYS A 343 29.73 -27.98 8.35
C LYS A 343 29.35 -28.12 6.89
N LEU A 344 30.37 -27.99 6.04
CA LEU A 344 30.31 -28.35 4.63
C LEU A 344 31.07 -29.66 4.41
N PHE A 345 30.39 -30.67 3.88
CA PHE A 345 30.97 -31.94 3.51
C PHE A 345 31.28 -31.97 2.01
N GLU A 346 32.57 -32.09 1.68
CA GLU A 346 33.05 -32.27 0.31
C GLU A 346 33.82 -33.60 0.25
N LYS A 347 33.29 -34.57 -0.50
CA LYS A 347 33.79 -35.94 -0.53
C LYS A 347 33.80 -36.53 0.90
N GLU A 348 34.93 -37.04 1.38
CA GLU A 348 35.08 -37.60 2.73
C GLU A 348 35.53 -36.56 3.77
N LYS A 349 35.68 -35.30 3.38
CA LYS A 349 36.15 -34.22 4.27
C LYS A 349 35.00 -33.38 4.76
N ALA A 350 35.06 -32.98 6.02
CA ALA A 350 34.13 -32.05 6.65
C ALA A 350 34.88 -30.79 7.06
N PHE A 351 34.35 -29.63 6.71
CA PHE A 351 34.92 -28.33 7.00
C PHE A 351 33.99 -27.53 7.90
N ALA A 352 34.50 -26.98 9.00
CA ALA A 352 33.72 -26.13 9.89
C ALA A 352 33.38 -24.78 9.23
N MET A 353 32.09 -24.47 9.18
CA MET A 353 31.51 -23.26 8.60
C MET A 353 31.09 -22.28 9.71
N ALA A 354 30.30 -21.24 9.41
CA ALA A 354 30.00 -20.19 10.39
C ALA A 354 29.08 -20.66 11.54
N GLY A 355 28.35 -21.76 11.38
CA GLY A 355 27.55 -22.39 12.44
C GLY A 355 26.32 -21.59 12.86
N VAL A 356 25.79 -20.73 12.00
CA VAL A 356 24.59 -19.93 12.26
C VAL A 356 23.32 -20.77 12.15
N LEU A 357 23.29 -21.68 11.16
CA LEU A 357 22.15 -22.55 10.91
C LEU A 357 22.29 -23.87 11.68
N PRO A 358 21.19 -24.48 12.15
CA PRO A 358 21.21 -25.76 12.87
C PRO A 358 21.40 -26.99 11.95
N LEU A 359 22.02 -26.81 10.77
CA LEU A 359 22.11 -27.80 9.70
C LEU A 359 23.54 -27.91 9.16
N ASP A 360 23.83 -29.02 8.51
CA ASP A 360 25.03 -29.25 7.71
C ASP A 360 24.68 -29.22 6.21
N VAL A 361 25.67 -29.04 5.34
CA VAL A 361 25.53 -29.17 3.88
C VAL A 361 26.45 -30.26 3.36
N SER A 362 25.93 -31.11 2.47
CA SER A 362 26.72 -32.12 1.76
C SER A 362 26.70 -31.89 0.25
N MET A 363 27.86 -31.97 -0.39
CA MET A 363 27.96 -31.96 -1.85
C MET A 363 27.46 -33.30 -2.43
N THR A 364 26.70 -33.24 -3.52
CA THR A 364 26.11 -34.38 -4.21
C THR A 364 26.52 -34.37 -5.70
N PRO A 365 26.55 -35.54 -6.35
CA PRO A 365 26.84 -35.61 -7.79
C PRO A 365 25.67 -35.15 -8.67
N ARG A 366 24.48 -34.95 -8.09
CA ARG A 366 23.25 -34.60 -8.82
C ARG A 366 23.05 -33.09 -8.76
N MET A 367 22.85 -32.49 -9.93
CA MET A 367 22.53 -31.07 -10.04
C MET A 367 21.02 -30.83 -9.84
N THR A 368 20.68 -29.79 -9.08
CA THR A 368 19.35 -29.16 -9.09
C THR A 368 19.47 -27.84 -9.84
N MET A 369 18.67 -27.67 -10.89
CA MET A 369 18.63 -26.44 -11.68
C MET A 369 17.23 -26.19 -12.25
N GLY A 370 16.78 -24.94 -12.25
CA GLY A 370 15.55 -24.52 -12.91
C GLY A 370 14.87 -23.32 -12.24
N TYR A 371 13.90 -22.73 -12.93
CA TYR A 371 13.05 -21.70 -12.36
C TYR A 371 12.11 -22.26 -11.30
N CYS A 372 11.77 -21.42 -10.34
CA CYS A 372 10.91 -21.74 -9.23
C CYS A 372 9.97 -20.60 -8.86
N VAL A 373 8.86 -20.96 -8.23
CA VAL A 373 7.99 -20.04 -7.50
C VAL A 373 8.09 -20.38 -6.02
N ALA A 374 8.48 -19.41 -5.23
CA ALA A 374 8.60 -19.50 -3.78
C ALA A 374 7.47 -18.72 -3.09
N GLU A 375 6.67 -19.41 -2.28
CA GLU A 375 5.70 -18.80 -1.37
C GLU A 375 6.37 -18.58 -0.02
N MET A 376 6.23 -17.38 0.56
CA MET A 376 6.80 -17.09 1.87
C MET A 376 6.13 -17.91 2.97
N SER A 377 6.92 -18.41 3.92
CA SER A 377 6.35 -18.98 5.14
C SER A 377 5.77 -17.91 6.07
N PRO A 378 4.86 -18.28 7.01
CA PRO A 378 4.39 -17.36 8.05
C PRO A 378 5.53 -16.73 8.85
N ALA A 379 6.55 -17.48 9.27
CA ALA A 379 7.73 -16.91 9.93
C ALA A 379 8.44 -15.85 9.09
N LEU A 380 8.71 -16.13 7.80
CA LEU A 380 9.38 -15.17 6.94
C LEU A 380 8.51 -13.92 6.69
N ALA A 381 7.22 -14.13 6.46
CA ALA A 381 6.23 -13.06 6.28
C ALA A 381 6.15 -12.16 7.52
N ALA A 382 6.15 -12.73 8.72
CA ALA A 382 6.17 -11.99 9.98
C ALA A 382 7.48 -11.22 10.19
N LEU A 383 8.63 -11.84 9.88
CA LEU A 383 9.94 -11.19 9.99
C LEU A 383 10.04 -9.95 9.09
N LEU A 384 9.58 -10.07 7.85
CA LEU A 384 9.65 -9.01 6.84
C LEU A 384 8.44 -8.05 6.87
N GLN A 385 7.38 -8.39 7.61
CA GLN A 385 6.08 -7.70 7.61
C GLN A 385 5.47 -7.61 6.20
N LEU A 386 5.52 -8.72 5.46
CA LEU A 386 4.88 -8.88 4.16
C LEU A 386 3.71 -9.87 4.26
N PRO A 387 2.73 -9.83 3.33
CA PRO A 387 1.67 -10.82 3.30
C PRO A 387 2.23 -12.24 3.12
N PRO A 388 1.72 -13.26 3.85
CA PRO A 388 2.16 -14.65 3.66
C PRO A 388 1.79 -15.22 2.28
N THR A 389 0.87 -14.55 1.56
CA THR A 389 0.52 -14.86 0.17
C THR A 389 1.53 -14.34 -0.85
N THR A 390 2.59 -13.66 -0.42
CA THR A 390 3.62 -13.13 -1.31
C THR A 390 4.33 -14.28 -2.04
N ARG A 391 4.27 -14.23 -3.37
CA ARG A 391 4.92 -15.19 -4.27
C ARG A 391 6.13 -14.52 -4.92
N LEU A 392 7.25 -15.21 -4.92
CA LEU A 392 8.52 -14.74 -5.45
C LEU A 392 8.96 -15.67 -6.57
N ALA A 393 9.17 -15.13 -7.76
CA ALA A 393 9.83 -15.85 -8.84
C ALA A 393 11.34 -15.90 -8.58
N CYS A 394 11.91 -17.10 -8.72
CA CYS A 394 13.28 -17.43 -8.37
C CYS A 394 13.87 -18.44 -9.36
N HIS A 395 15.15 -18.76 -9.16
CA HIS A 395 15.72 -19.99 -9.68
C HIS A 395 16.56 -20.68 -8.61
N GLN A 396 16.81 -21.97 -8.79
CA GLN A 396 17.77 -22.73 -8.00
C GLN A 396 18.90 -23.25 -8.90
N TYR A 397 20.11 -23.26 -8.38
CA TYR A 397 21.28 -23.86 -9.02
C TYR A 397 22.28 -24.33 -7.96
N HIS A 398 22.38 -25.66 -7.76
CA HIS A 398 23.32 -26.22 -6.78
C HIS A 398 23.61 -27.71 -7.01
N PHE A 399 24.76 -28.16 -6.49
CA PHE A 399 25.20 -29.55 -6.41
C PHE A 399 25.27 -30.01 -4.94
N SER A 400 24.40 -29.49 -4.08
CA SER A 400 24.45 -29.75 -2.64
C SER A 400 23.08 -30.03 -2.06
N GLU A 401 23.02 -30.63 -0.89
CA GLU A 401 21.78 -30.83 -0.14
C GLU A 401 21.96 -30.49 1.34
N LEU A 402 20.87 -30.09 1.99
CA LEU A 402 20.84 -29.92 3.44
C LEU A 402 20.81 -31.27 4.13
N THR A 403 21.62 -31.42 5.18
CA THR A 403 21.71 -32.62 6.00
C THR A 403 21.56 -32.28 7.48
N TYR A 404 20.96 -33.19 8.25
CA TYR A 404 20.76 -33.05 9.69
C TYR A 404 21.17 -34.35 10.38
N LYS A 405 22.21 -34.28 11.22
CA LYS A 405 22.81 -35.43 11.92
C LYS A 405 23.27 -36.54 10.96
N GLY A 406 23.86 -36.16 9.82
CA GLY A 406 24.44 -37.08 8.84
C GLY A 406 23.46 -37.69 7.83
N GLU A 407 22.17 -37.33 7.89
CA GLU A 407 21.13 -37.80 6.98
C GLU A 407 20.52 -36.62 6.20
N PRO A 408 19.91 -36.83 5.02
CA PRO A 408 19.18 -35.78 4.32
C PRO A 408 18.14 -35.11 5.22
N ALA A 409 18.14 -33.78 5.22
CA ALA A 409 17.22 -33.00 6.05
C ALA A 409 15.77 -33.15 5.58
N ALA A 410 15.55 -33.40 4.29
CA ALA A 410 14.22 -33.62 3.73
C ALA A 410 13.52 -34.84 4.37
N ARG A 411 12.33 -34.62 4.95
CA ARG A 411 11.47 -35.66 5.50
C ARG A 411 10.33 -35.98 4.53
N LEU A 412 10.22 -37.26 4.18
CA LEU A 412 9.23 -37.75 3.22
C LEU A 412 7.99 -38.27 3.94
N ASN A 413 6.80 -38.02 3.37
CA ASN A 413 5.56 -38.68 3.80
C ASN A 413 5.41 -40.07 3.15
N ALA A 414 4.31 -40.78 3.46
CA ALA A 414 4.04 -42.12 2.94
C ALA A 414 3.96 -42.19 1.40
N ASN A 415 3.70 -41.07 0.74
CA ASN A 415 3.63 -40.95 -0.71
C ASN A 415 4.97 -40.49 -1.33
N GLY A 416 6.04 -40.39 -0.54
CA GLY A 416 7.36 -39.95 -1.00
C GLY A 416 7.50 -38.43 -1.22
N ALA A 417 6.55 -37.61 -0.78
CA ALA A 417 6.62 -36.16 -0.92
C ALA A 417 7.37 -35.52 0.26
N VAL A 418 8.20 -34.51 0.00
CA VAL A 418 8.91 -33.75 1.04
C VAL A 418 7.91 -32.86 1.77
N VAL A 419 7.72 -33.09 3.07
CA VAL A 419 6.75 -32.35 3.89
C VAL A 419 7.40 -31.45 4.94
N GLN A 420 8.65 -31.73 5.32
CA GLN A 420 9.38 -30.97 6.35
C GLN A 420 10.90 -31.07 6.15
N LEU A 421 11.64 -30.11 6.71
CA LEU A 421 13.09 -30.18 6.88
C LEU A 421 13.42 -30.51 8.35
N ALA A 422 14.17 -31.57 8.60
CA ALA A 422 14.59 -31.98 9.94
C ALA A 422 15.53 -30.94 10.56
N GLY A 423 15.28 -30.59 11.82
CA GLY A 423 16.07 -29.56 12.51
C GLY A 423 15.68 -28.12 12.15
N VAL A 424 14.60 -27.94 11.38
CA VAL A 424 14.04 -26.64 11.00
C VAL A 424 12.60 -26.57 11.51
N ASP A 425 12.32 -25.62 12.39
CA ASP A 425 10.97 -25.42 12.93
C ASP A 425 10.03 -24.86 11.85
N GLU A 426 10.47 -23.79 11.16
CA GLU A 426 9.74 -23.19 10.04
C GLU A 426 10.69 -22.96 8.85
N PRO A 427 10.36 -23.46 7.64
CA PRO A 427 11.15 -23.19 6.43
C PRO A 427 11.02 -21.71 6.04
N ALA A 428 11.95 -21.21 5.23
CA ALA A 428 11.84 -19.85 4.68
C ALA A 428 10.73 -19.76 3.62
N TYR A 429 10.62 -20.80 2.79
CA TYR A 429 9.73 -20.83 1.65
C TYR A 429 9.04 -22.18 1.52
N ARG A 430 7.89 -22.17 0.83
CA ARG A 430 7.39 -23.32 0.07
C ARG A 430 7.70 -23.09 -1.39
N CYS A 431 8.56 -23.90 -1.96
CA CYS A 431 9.10 -23.71 -3.30
C CYS A 431 8.58 -24.80 -4.25
N ARG A 432 8.20 -24.41 -5.46
CA ARG A 432 7.84 -25.33 -6.55
C ARG A 432 8.69 -25.00 -7.77
N MET A 433 9.33 -26.02 -8.34
CA MET A 433 10.04 -25.89 -9.62
C MET A 433 9.02 -25.77 -10.77
N GLU A 434 9.29 -24.93 -11.75
CA GLU A 434 8.45 -24.82 -12.95
C GLU A 434 8.77 -25.96 -13.93
N ARG A 435 8.14 -27.11 -13.68
CA ARG A 435 8.15 -28.29 -14.56
C ARG A 435 6.87 -29.11 -14.36
N PRO A 436 6.48 -29.95 -15.34
CA PRO A 436 5.32 -30.83 -15.19
C PRO A 436 5.38 -31.65 -13.90
N ASP A 437 4.25 -31.76 -13.19
CA ASP A 437 4.06 -32.55 -11.97
C ASP A 437 4.91 -32.16 -10.74
N ALA A 438 5.57 -31.00 -10.76
CA ALA A 438 6.30 -30.51 -9.57
C ALA A 438 5.34 -30.07 -8.46
N ALA A 439 5.53 -30.63 -7.26
CA ALA A 439 4.84 -30.21 -6.04
C ALA A 439 5.62 -29.13 -5.28
N PHE A 440 4.91 -28.38 -4.43
CA PHE A 440 5.54 -27.48 -3.47
C PHE A 440 6.26 -28.28 -2.37
N ALA A 441 7.50 -27.92 -2.09
CA ALA A 441 8.34 -28.49 -1.03
C ALA A 441 8.86 -27.37 -0.09
N PRO A 442 9.10 -27.67 1.20
CA PRO A 442 9.75 -26.72 2.10
C PRO A 442 11.19 -26.44 1.64
N GLU A 443 11.59 -25.17 1.66
CA GLU A 443 12.89 -24.70 1.17
C GLU A 443 13.45 -23.58 2.07
N GLY A 444 14.76 -23.61 2.30
CA GLY A 444 15.46 -22.64 3.15
C GLY A 444 15.05 -22.66 4.62
N VAL A 445 15.65 -21.75 5.38
CA VAL A 445 15.57 -21.68 6.84
C VAL A 445 15.40 -20.22 7.29
N VAL A 446 14.52 -19.99 8.27
CA VAL A 446 14.44 -18.74 9.03
C VAL A 446 14.80 -19.02 10.48
N VAL A 447 15.89 -18.45 10.98
CA VAL A 447 16.32 -18.57 12.38
C VAL A 447 16.70 -17.19 12.91
N GLY A 448 15.93 -16.67 13.87
CA GLY A 448 16.12 -15.34 14.42
C GLY A 448 15.96 -14.25 13.35
N GLY A 449 17.04 -13.54 13.05
CA GLY A 449 17.10 -12.55 11.95
C GLY A 449 17.70 -13.10 10.65
N THR A 450 18.05 -14.39 10.59
CA THR A 450 18.74 -15.00 9.45
C THR A 450 17.75 -15.68 8.52
N ILE A 451 17.87 -15.40 7.23
CA ILE A 451 17.13 -16.01 6.12
C ILE A 451 18.17 -16.65 5.20
N ALA A 452 18.12 -17.96 5.01
CA ALA A 452 19.05 -18.68 4.14
C ALA A 452 18.29 -19.66 3.23
N SER A 453 18.55 -19.66 1.92
CA SER A 453 17.83 -20.51 0.96
C SER A 453 18.69 -20.86 -0.26
N TYR A 454 18.40 -21.96 -0.97
CA TYR A 454 18.98 -22.20 -2.30
C TYR A 454 18.36 -21.35 -3.41
N CYS A 455 17.23 -20.67 -3.14
CA CYS A 455 16.60 -19.78 -4.11
C CYS A 455 17.41 -18.51 -4.33
N HIS A 456 17.80 -18.27 -5.58
CA HIS A 456 18.32 -17.00 -6.05
C HIS A 456 17.17 -16.10 -6.48
N LEU A 457 17.06 -14.93 -5.85
CA LEU A 457 16.02 -13.95 -6.14
C LEU A 457 16.58 -12.80 -6.97
N HIS A 458 15.85 -12.37 -7.98
CA HIS A 458 16.03 -11.05 -8.56
C HIS A 458 15.03 -10.11 -7.89
N PHE A 459 15.45 -9.02 -7.23
CA PHE A 459 14.55 -8.11 -6.51
C PHE A 459 13.61 -7.33 -7.43
N GLY A 460 13.86 -7.40 -8.74
CA GLY A 460 12.89 -7.02 -9.76
C GLY A 460 11.60 -7.88 -9.75
N SER A 461 11.65 -9.13 -9.27
CA SER A 461 10.48 -10.00 -9.15
C SER A 461 9.47 -9.50 -8.13
N HIS A 462 9.97 -8.82 -7.09
CA HIS A 462 9.14 -8.23 -6.05
C HIS A 462 9.90 -7.14 -5.31
N ARG A 463 9.85 -5.89 -5.80
CA ARG A 463 10.59 -4.76 -5.19
C ARG A 463 10.31 -4.57 -3.70
N ALA A 464 9.09 -4.85 -3.25
CA ALA A 464 8.74 -4.72 -1.84
C ALA A 464 9.53 -5.70 -0.94
N PHE A 465 10.09 -6.78 -1.49
CA PHE A 465 10.97 -7.68 -0.73
C PHE A 465 12.27 -6.97 -0.33
N ALA A 466 12.91 -6.24 -1.25
CA ALA A 466 14.10 -5.44 -0.95
C ALA A 466 13.81 -4.32 0.06
N SER A 467 12.68 -3.61 -0.11
CA SER A 467 12.22 -2.61 0.87
C SER A 467 11.96 -3.22 2.24
N ALA A 468 11.40 -4.44 2.30
CA ALA A 468 11.15 -5.14 3.55
C ALA A 468 12.44 -5.61 4.23
N LEU A 469 13.47 -6.03 3.48
CA LEU A 469 14.80 -6.29 4.03
C LEU A 469 15.38 -5.01 4.66
N PHE A 470 15.29 -3.87 3.96
CA PHE A 470 15.73 -2.57 4.48
C PHE A 470 15.01 -2.17 5.77
N ALA A 471 13.68 -2.18 5.77
CA ALA A 471 12.89 -1.84 6.94
C ALA A 471 13.15 -2.82 8.11
N THR A 472 13.38 -4.11 7.83
CA THR A 472 13.77 -5.09 8.86
C THR A 472 15.11 -4.78 9.49
N ALA A 473 16.09 -4.32 8.70
CA ALA A 473 17.37 -3.86 9.24
C ALA A 473 17.20 -2.60 10.10
N GLN A 474 16.37 -1.64 9.68
CA GLN A 474 16.06 -0.42 10.46
C GLN A 474 15.43 -0.74 11.81
N ARG A 475 14.44 -1.64 11.84
CA ARG A 475 13.72 -2.07 13.06
C ARG A 475 14.61 -2.74 14.10
N ARG A 476 15.86 -3.07 13.76
CA ARG A 476 16.84 -3.74 14.61
C ARG A 476 18.06 -2.86 14.92
N LEU A 477 18.03 -1.58 14.54
CA LEU A 477 19.10 -0.64 14.88
C LEU A 477 19.11 -0.34 16.38
N PRO A 478 20.29 -0.37 17.02
CA PRO A 478 20.43 0.13 18.38
C PRO A 478 20.26 1.65 18.40
N LEU A 479 19.51 2.14 19.38
CA LEU A 479 19.10 3.53 19.52
C LEU A 479 19.71 4.13 20.78
N VAL A 480 20.23 5.35 20.65
CA VAL A 480 20.49 6.23 21.79
C VAL A 480 19.66 7.49 21.60
N SER A 481 18.99 7.94 22.66
CA SER A 481 18.19 9.16 22.59
C SER A 481 18.69 10.19 23.59
N PHE A 482 19.18 11.33 23.10
CA PHE A 482 19.49 12.50 23.92
C PHE A 482 18.25 13.36 24.21
N GLU A 483 17.08 12.93 23.73
CA GLU A 483 15.91 13.80 23.59
C GLU A 483 14.64 13.12 24.16
N PRO A 484 14.01 13.69 25.20
CA PRO A 484 12.80 13.13 25.81
C PRO A 484 11.63 12.93 24.85
N SER A 485 11.41 13.86 23.91
CA SER A 485 10.29 13.84 22.96
C SER A 485 10.45 12.74 21.92
N ALA A 486 11.66 12.52 21.42
CA ALA A 486 12.01 11.44 20.51
C ALA A 486 11.76 10.10 21.20
N THR A 487 12.15 10.01 22.47
CA THR A 487 11.92 8.82 23.29
C THR A 487 10.43 8.54 23.46
N GLU A 488 9.65 9.59 23.71
CA GLU A 488 8.19 9.52 23.80
C GLU A 488 7.55 9.07 22.47
N ILE A 489 7.97 9.68 21.36
CA ILE A 489 7.50 9.35 20.01
C ILE A 489 7.84 7.89 19.66
N VAL A 490 9.09 7.47 19.87
CA VAL A 490 9.55 6.08 19.66
C VAL A 490 8.67 5.11 20.46
N GLY A 491 8.44 5.40 21.74
CA GLY A 491 7.60 4.58 22.61
C GLY A 491 6.15 4.49 22.13
N ALA A 492 5.55 5.63 21.73
CA ALA A 492 4.19 5.67 21.20
C ALA A 492 4.03 4.93 19.87
N ILE A 493 5.03 5.01 18.98
CA ILE A 493 5.07 4.21 17.75
C ILE A 493 5.09 2.72 18.10
N TRP A 494 5.99 2.30 18.98
CA TRP A 494 6.11 0.88 19.37
C TRP A 494 4.90 0.33 20.12
N ASP A 495 4.19 1.16 20.88
CA ASP A 495 2.95 0.76 21.56
C ASP A 495 1.76 0.64 20.60
N THR A 496 1.76 1.38 19.48
CA THR A 496 0.69 1.32 18.47
C THR A 496 0.64 -0.07 17.83
N ARG A 497 -0.48 -0.80 17.95
CA ARG A 497 -0.59 -2.21 17.53
C ARG A 497 -0.94 -2.35 16.05
N LEU A 498 -0.30 -3.30 15.37
CA LEU A 498 -0.68 -3.72 14.02
C LEU A 498 -1.50 -5.01 14.08
N PRO A 499 -2.41 -5.27 13.11
CA PRO A 499 -3.13 -6.54 13.03
C PRO A 499 -2.22 -7.77 12.91
N THR A 500 -1.00 -7.58 12.38
CA THR A 500 0.03 -8.61 12.21
C THR A 500 0.88 -8.86 13.47
N ASP A 501 0.63 -8.15 14.56
CA ASP A 501 1.35 -8.36 15.82
C ASP A 501 0.89 -9.66 16.51
N ASN A 502 1.71 -10.70 16.36
CA ASN A 502 1.47 -12.02 16.98
C ASN A 502 2.02 -12.12 18.41
N ASP A 503 3.01 -11.30 18.77
CA ASP A 503 3.55 -11.25 20.14
C ASP A 503 2.53 -10.61 21.08
N ASP A 504 2.48 -11.09 22.33
CA ASP A 504 1.80 -10.38 23.41
C ASP A 504 2.50 -9.04 23.71
N GLU A 505 1.78 -8.12 24.35
CA GLU A 505 2.25 -6.76 24.62
C GLU A 505 3.55 -6.73 25.44
N THR A 506 3.73 -7.65 26.39
CA THR A 506 4.91 -7.70 27.26
C THR A 506 6.14 -8.14 26.49
N THR A 507 6.01 -9.21 25.71
CA THR A 507 7.09 -9.73 24.85
C THR A 507 7.52 -8.70 23.81
N ARG A 508 6.54 -8.07 23.15
CA ARG A 508 6.81 -7.01 22.15
C ARG A 508 7.57 -5.84 22.78
N ARG A 509 7.11 -5.34 23.93
CA ARG A 509 7.77 -4.26 24.67
C ARG A 509 9.20 -4.61 25.07
N ALA A 510 9.43 -5.83 25.56
CA ALA A 510 10.76 -6.29 25.94
C ALA A 510 11.72 -6.30 24.73
N LYS A 511 11.28 -6.83 23.58
CA LYS A 511 12.06 -6.84 22.33
C LYS A 511 12.40 -5.41 21.86
N LYS A 512 11.43 -4.49 21.91
CA LYS A 512 11.63 -3.08 21.52
C LYS A 512 12.53 -2.33 22.49
N LYS A 513 12.34 -2.53 23.79
CA LYS A 513 13.19 -1.94 24.84
C LYS A 513 14.66 -2.33 24.68
N ALA A 514 14.94 -3.57 24.28
CA ALA A 514 16.31 -4.02 24.06
C ALA A 514 17.06 -3.23 22.96
N LEU A 515 16.33 -2.55 22.07
CA LEU A 515 16.93 -1.66 21.07
C LEU A 515 17.34 -0.31 21.64
N LEU A 516 16.76 0.12 22.76
CA LEU A 516 17.05 1.40 23.40
C LEU A 516 18.24 1.25 24.36
N CYS A 517 19.44 1.54 23.86
CA CYS A 517 20.69 1.25 24.57
C CYS A 517 21.00 2.26 25.68
N ALA A 518 20.72 3.54 25.46
CA ALA A 518 20.88 4.59 26.44
C ALA A 518 19.96 5.77 26.14
N VAL A 519 19.61 6.54 27.17
CA VAL A 519 18.74 7.72 27.06
C VAL A 519 19.29 8.89 27.89
N SER A 520 18.87 10.13 27.60
CA SER A 520 19.19 11.26 28.48
C SER A 520 18.60 11.07 29.89
N GLU A 521 19.11 11.81 30.88
CA GLU A 521 18.55 11.82 32.23
C GLU A 521 17.09 12.30 32.31
N PHE A 522 16.65 13.09 31.32
CA PHE A 522 15.29 13.65 31.25
C PHE A 522 14.30 12.76 30.47
N CYS A 523 14.76 11.67 29.86
CA CYS A 523 13.91 10.72 29.15
C CYS A 523 13.18 9.79 30.14
N ASP A 524 12.01 10.18 30.62
CA ASP A 524 11.24 9.44 31.63
C ASP A 524 9.94 8.79 31.08
N ALA A 525 9.57 9.06 29.82
CA ALA A 525 8.34 8.57 29.20
C ALA A 525 8.59 7.88 27.83
N PRO A 526 7.93 6.73 27.55
CA PRO A 526 7.11 5.94 28.47
C PRO A 526 7.99 5.16 29.47
N ALA A 527 7.58 5.12 30.74
CA ALA A 527 8.37 4.53 31.82
C ALA A 527 8.70 3.04 31.57
N HIS A 528 7.82 2.28 30.92
CA HIS A 528 8.08 0.86 30.61
C HIS A 528 9.27 0.66 29.67
N TYR A 529 9.54 1.61 28.77
CA TYR A 529 10.72 1.58 27.91
C TYR A 529 11.95 2.19 28.56
N THR A 530 11.83 3.27 29.32
CA THR A 530 12.98 4.02 29.86
C THR A 530 13.51 3.49 31.20
N ASN A 531 12.67 2.80 32.00
CA ASN A 531 13.09 2.28 33.31
C ASN A 531 14.20 1.22 33.16
N GLY A 532 15.33 1.42 33.84
CA GLY A 532 16.48 0.50 33.77
C GLY A 532 17.35 0.65 32.52
N VAL A 533 17.04 1.60 31.63
CA VAL A 533 17.93 1.98 30.52
C VAL A 533 19.01 2.92 31.07
N PRO A 534 20.30 2.70 30.74
CA PRO A 534 21.41 3.57 31.13
C PRO A 534 21.19 5.05 30.76
N ARG A 535 21.66 5.96 31.63
CA ARG A 535 21.61 7.42 31.38
C ARG A 535 22.90 7.89 30.73
N ILE A 536 22.79 8.47 29.54
CA ILE A 536 23.95 8.93 28.73
C ILE A 536 24.38 10.36 29.04
N THR A 537 23.49 11.17 29.63
CA THR A 537 23.77 12.55 30.03
C THR A 537 23.71 12.72 31.54
N LYS A 538 24.41 13.75 32.03
CA LYS A 538 24.27 14.27 33.39
C LYS A 538 24.30 15.80 33.39
N SER A 539 23.34 16.45 34.02
CA SER A 539 23.25 17.91 34.10
C SER A 539 24.32 18.47 35.04
N LEU A 540 24.91 19.59 34.64
CA LEU A 540 25.80 20.41 35.47
C LEU A 540 25.02 21.31 36.42
N ILE A 541 23.71 21.49 36.20
CA ILE A 541 22.83 22.28 37.06
C ILE A 541 22.46 21.45 38.28
N THR A 542 22.81 21.94 39.47
CA THR A 542 22.54 21.27 40.76
C THR A 542 21.58 22.05 41.64
N ALA A 543 21.32 23.31 41.30
CA ALA A 543 20.34 24.15 41.97
C ALA A 543 18.90 23.67 41.72
N THR A 544 18.01 23.91 42.69
CA THR A 544 16.61 23.43 42.65
C THR A 544 15.57 24.55 42.65
N THR A 545 15.93 25.78 43.04
CA THR A 545 15.04 26.95 42.98
C THR A 545 15.32 27.78 41.73
N SER A 546 14.31 28.43 41.16
CA SER A 546 14.46 29.14 39.86
C SER A 546 15.49 30.26 39.89
N ASP A 547 15.59 30.97 41.01
CA ASP A 547 16.61 32.01 41.25
C ASP A 547 18.03 31.44 41.30
N ALA A 548 18.22 30.31 41.98
CA ALA A 548 19.52 29.66 42.08
C ALA A 548 19.92 28.99 40.76
N ILE A 549 18.97 28.40 40.02
CA ILE A 549 19.19 27.83 38.68
C ILE A 549 19.63 28.93 37.71
N GLU A 550 18.91 30.06 37.67
CA GLU A 550 19.27 31.18 36.80
C GLU A 550 20.68 31.73 37.14
N ALA A 551 20.99 31.91 38.43
CA ALA A 551 22.31 32.35 38.86
C ALA A 551 23.42 31.36 38.46
N GLN A 552 23.18 30.06 38.60
CA GLN A 552 24.14 29.01 38.22
C GLN A 552 24.37 28.99 36.70
N VAL A 553 23.30 29.06 35.90
CA VAL A 553 23.39 29.12 34.43
C VAL A 553 24.16 30.36 33.98
N GLN A 554 23.87 31.54 34.55
CA GLN A 554 24.61 32.76 34.24
C GLN A 554 26.10 32.64 34.60
N ALA A 555 26.43 32.01 35.73
CA ALA A 555 27.81 31.77 36.13
C ALA A 555 28.54 30.85 35.13
N PHE A 556 27.92 29.76 34.68
CA PHE A 556 28.48 28.90 33.63
C PHE A 556 28.69 29.66 32.32
N HIS A 557 27.70 30.47 31.91
CA HIS A 557 27.81 31.26 30.69
C HIS A 557 28.94 32.30 30.77
N ALA A 558 29.14 32.93 31.92
CA ALA A 558 30.24 33.86 32.17
C ALA A 558 31.61 33.17 32.10
N GLN A 559 31.69 31.87 32.42
CA GLN A 559 32.90 31.06 32.28
C GLN A 559 33.12 30.52 30.85
N GLY A 560 32.24 30.86 29.91
CA GLY A 560 32.30 30.38 28.52
C GLY A 560 31.75 28.96 28.33
N ILE A 561 31.21 28.34 29.38
CA ILE A 561 30.52 27.06 29.29
C ILE A 561 29.15 27.32 28.63
N ARG A 562 28.83 26.54 27.60
CA ARG A 562 27.59 26.66 26.83
C ARG A 562 26.77 25.37 26.83
N ASP A 563 27.44 24.23 26.84
CA ASP A 563 26.76 22.96 27.12
C ASP A 563 26.70 22.73 28.62
N LEU A 564 25.49 22.54 29.14
CA LEU A 564 25.22 22.30 30.55
C LEU A 564 25.07 20.81 30.87
N HIS A 565 25.45 19.92 29.95
CA HIS A 565 25.37 18.48 30.10
C HIS A 565 26.73 17.81 29.89
N VAL A 566 27.02 16.78 30.67
CA VAL A 566 28.16 15.88 30.45
C VAL A 566 27.66 14.63 29.74
N ILE A 567 28.31 14.25 28.65
CA ILE A 567 27.99 13.06 27.84
C ILE A 567 28.96 11.92 28.20
N ASP A 568 28.43 10.73 28.50
CA ASP A 568 29.23 9.52 28.72
C ASP A 568 29.68 8.90 27.38
N VAL A 569 30.88 9.28 26.94
CA VAL A 569 31.51 8.80 25.70
C VAL A 569 31.79 7.29 25.74
N ALA A 570 32.13 6.73 26.91
CA ALA A 570 32.47 5.31 27.03
C ALA A 570 31.23 4.43 26.86
N LEU A 571 30.11 4.85 27.45
CA LEU A 571 28.81 4.22 27.24
C LEU A 571 28.39 4.34 25.77
N LEU A 572 28.53 5.51 25.14
CA LEU A 572 28.21 5.71 23.72
C LEU A 572 29.02 4.78 22.80
N ALA A 573 30.33 4.66 23.06
CA ALA A 573 31.23 3.75 22.34
C ALA A 573 30.87 2.26 22.55
N THR A 574 30.35 1.91 23.72
CA THR A 574 29.89 0.54 24.02
C THR A 574 28.56 0.23 23.32
N CYS A 575 27.62 1.18 23.33
CA CYS A 575 26.30 1.02 22.71
C CYS A 575 26.37 0.88 21.18
N ARG A 576 27.35 1.53 20.53
CA ARG A 576 27.51 1.62 19.06
C ARG A 576 26.16 1.83 18.35
N PRO A 577 25.42 2.90 18.67
CA PRO A 577 24.10 3.15 18.11
C PRO A 577 24.13 3.25 16.58
N GLY A 578 23.10 2.69 15.94
CA GLY A 578 22.81 2.93 14.53
C GLY A 578 22.04 4.24 14.32
N VAL A 579 21.40 4.75 15.38
CA VAL A 579 20.67 6.02 15.39
C VAL A 579 20.87 6.73 16.71
N VAL A 580 21.13 8.04 16.65
CA VAL A 580 21.21 8.95 17.80
C VAL A 580 20.20 10.07 17.63
N PHE A 581 19.13 10.07 18.42
CA PHE A 581 18.18 11.19 18.41
C PHE A 581 18.73 12.37 19.21
N THR A 582 18.68 13.56 18.63
CA THR A 582 19.16 14.82 19.23
C THR A 582 18.21 15.96 18.93
N GLN A 583 18.38 17.10 19.60
CA GLN A 583 17.66 18.34 19.37
C GLN A 583 18.51 19.53 19.77
N ASP A 584 18.24 20.66 19.12
CA ASP A 584 18.87 21.95 19.38
C ASP A 584 17.78 22.99 19.62
N ALA A 585 17.15 22.89 20.79
CA ALA A 585 16.06 23.76 21.20
C ALA A 585 16.33 24.49 22.52
N CYS A 586 17.04 23.88 23.47
CA CYS A 586 17.36 24.48 24.76
C CYS A 586 18.63 23.86 25.37
N ASP A 587 19.64 24.69 25.64
CA ASP A 587 20.90 24.31 26.27
C ASP A 587 20.77 23.88 27.74
N ARG A 588 19.62 24.16 28.38
CA ARG A 588 19.28 23.72 29.74
C ARG A 588 18.62 22.35 29.80
N CYS A 589 17.86 21.98 28.77
CA CYS A 589 16.99 20.80 28.78
C CYS A 589 17.56 19.63 27.97
N SER A 590 18.52 19.88 27.07
CA SER A 590 19.18 18.85 26.27
C SER A 590 20.65 19.20 26.03
N ALA A 591 21.46 18.17 25.79
CA ALA A 591 22.80 18.37 25.25
C ALA A 591 22.70 19.04 23.87
N VAL A 592 23.58 19.99 23.58
CA VAL A 592 23.58 20.71 22.30
C VAL A 592 24.15 19.84 21.17
N ASP A 593 23.63 19.99 19.94
CA ASP A 593 24.03 19.20 18.76
C ASP A 593 25.58 19.17 18.58
N SER A 594 26.27 20.28 18.84
CA SER A 594 27.73 20.36 18.72
C SER A 594 28.47 19.46 19.72
N ALA A 595 27.94 19.29 20.93
CA ALA A 595 28.55 18.43 21.93
C ALA A 595 28.31 16.95 21.63
N VAL A 596 27.12 16.61 21.12
CA VAL A 596 26.82 15.26 20.62
C VAL A 596 27.77 14.89 19.48
N ALA A 597 28.03 15.82 18.55
CA ALA A 597 29.00 15.57 17.46
C ALA A 597 30.43 15.31 17.99
N VAL A 598 30.89 16.09 18.97
CA VAL A 598 32.20 15.86 19.62
C VAL A 598 32.24 14.52 20.36
N ALA A 599 31.15 14.13 21.02
CA ALA A 599 31.05 12.85 21.72
C ALA A 599 31.07 11.66 20.74
N LEU A 600 30.40 11.78 19.58
CA LEU A 600 30.45 10.76 18.52
C LEU A 600 31.86 10.58 17.97
N ASP A 601 32.58 11.67 17.69
CA ASP A 601 33.98 11.60 17.24
C ASP A 601 34.87 10.92 18.29
N ALA A 602 34.71 11.31 19.57
CA ALA A 602 35.47 10.73 20.68
C ALA A 602 35.17 9.24 20.89
N ALA A 603 33.93 8.82 20.61
CA ALA A 603 33.50 7.41 20.62
C ALA A 603 33.90 6.65 19.33
N GLN A 604 34.56 7.29 18.37
CA GLN A 604 34.89 6.74 17.05
C GLN A 604 33.66 6.25 16.28
N LEU A 605 32.55 6.99 16.41
CA LEU A 605 31.30 6.71 15.73
C LEU A 605 31.08 7.72 14.59
N PRO A 606 30.47 7.26 13.48
CA PRO A 606 30.10 8.16 12.38
C PRO A 606 29.13 9.25 12.85
N ARG A 607 29.30 10.49 12.37
CA ARG A 607 28.37 11.59 12.69
C ARG A 607 27.01 11.46 12.01
N ASP A 608 26.92 10.71 10.92
CA ASP A 608 25.70 10.47 10.12
C ASP A 608 24.67 9.57 10.82
N VAL A 609 24.98 9.02 12.00
CA VAL A 609 24.01 8.33 12.85
C VAL A 609 23.10 9.29 13.62
N ALA A 610 23.47 10.57 13.72
CA ALA A 610 22.69 11.57 14.45
C ALA A 610 21.48 12.05 13.63
N PHE A 611 20.30 11.99 14.22
CA PHE A 611 19.04 12.45 13.63
C PHE A 611 18.43 13.57 14.50
N PRO A 612 18.57 14.84 14.10
CA PRO A 612 18.04 15.95 14.87
C PRO A 612 16.54 16.12 14.65
N ILE A 613 15.80 16.36 15.73
CA ILE A 613 14.36 16.70 15.74
C ILE A 613 14.24 18.15 16.23
N LYS A 614 13.54 19.02 15.48
CA LYS A 614 13.45 20.46 15.77
C LYS A 614 12.03 20.97 15.50
N PRO A 615 11.04 20.54 16.29
CA PRO A 615 9.65 20.91 16.08
C PRO A 615 9.43 22.34 16.59
N ARG A 616 8.75 23.16 15.80
CA ARG A 616 8.40 24.54 16.17
C ARG A 616 6.89 24.72 16.28
N THR A 617 6.10 23.85 15.67
CA THR A 617 4.64 23.88 15.65
C THR A 617 4.08 22.51 16.00
N VAL A 618 2.78 22.42 16.28
CA VAL A 618 2.10 21.13 16.52
C VAL A 618 2.16 20.26 15.26
N THR A 619 2.10 20.88 14.08
CA THR A 619 2.29 20.19 12.80
C THR A 619 3.69 19.59 12.68
N ASP A 620 4.75 20.33 13.05
CA ASP A 620 6.11 19.77 13.03
C ASP A 620 6.28 18.57 13.98
N VAL A 621 5.50 18.52 15.07
CA VAL A 621 5.50 17.36 15.99
C VAL A 621 4.86 16.15 15.34
N LEU A 622 3.72 16.32 14.67
CA LEU A 622 3.06 15.25 13.91
C LEU A 622 3.94 14.75 12.76
N ASP A 623 4.57 15.65 12.02
CA ASP A 623 5.55 15.31 10.97
C ASP A 623 6.78 14.62 11.56
N GLY A 624 7.19 15.02 12.76
CA GLY A 624 8.25 14.39 13.54
C GLY A 624 7.97 12.92 13.85
N ILE A 625 6.71 12.54 14.10
CA ILE A 625 6.30 11.13 14.28
C ILE A 625 6.59 10.32 13.01
N LEU A 626 6.20 10.84 11.85
CA LEU A 626 6.43 10.17 10.57
C LEU A 626 7.92 10.11 10.21
N ALA A 627 8.68 11.15 10.53
CA ALA A 627 10.11 11.21 10.28
C ALA A 627 10.89 10.21 11.15
N ILE A 628 10.58 10.14 12.45
CA ILE A 628 11.18 9.15 13.36
C ILE A 628 10.79 7.73 12.95
N ALA A 629 9.55 7.50 12.57
CA ALA A 629 9.10 6.18 12.13
C ALA A 629 9.83 5.67 10.89
N ARG A 630 10.10 6.56 9.92
CA ARG A 630 10.93 6.24 8.75
C ARG A 630 12.33 5.80 9.13
N VAL A 631 12.93 6.41 10.16
CA VAL A 631 14.24 6.01 10.71
C VAL A 631 14.14 4.63 11.38
N LEU A 632 13.03 4.34 12.07
CA LEU A 632 12.79 3.07 12.76
C LEU A 632 12.33 1.93 11.84
N GLY A 633 11.92 2.21 10.60
CA GLY A 633 11.26 1.23 9.71
C GLY A 633 9.86 0.80 10.19
N GLU A 634 9.10 1.73 10.80
CA GLU A 634 7.80 1.52 11.45
C GLU A 634 6.69 2.44 10.88
N ASP A 635 6.73 2.76 9.59
CA ASP A 635 5.80 3.67 8.91
C ASP A 635 4.32 3.34 9.15
N ALA A 636 3.95 2.04 9.08
CA ALA A 636 2.57 1.62 9.27
C ALA A 636 2.02 1.98 10.66
N ARG A 637 2.82 1.81 11.72
CA ARG A 637 2.41 2.19 13.09
C ARG A 637 2.29 3.70 13.23
N ALA A 638 3.20 4.42 12.60
CA ALA A 638 3.24 5.88 12.67
C ALA A 638 2.05 6.52 11.96
N GLN A 639 1.63 5.97 10.82
CA GLN A 639 0.43 6.44 10.12
C GLN A 639 -0.82 6.24 10.97
N LEU A 640 -0.98 5.10 11.63
CA LEU A 640 -2.08 4.85 12.56
C LEU A 640 -2.03 5.80 13.77
N LEU A 641 -0.85 5.99 14.36
CA LEU A 641 -0.65 6.92 15.48
C LEU A 641 -0.99 8.36 15.05
N HIS A 642 -0.47 8.80 13.91
CA HIS A 642 -0.69 10.12 13.35
C HIS A 642 -2.18 10.37 13.08
N ALA A 643 -2.86 9.43 12.41
CA ALA A 643 -4.29 9.53 12.14
C ALA A 643 -5.10 9.67 13.44
N ARG A 644 -4.82 8.86 14.46
CA ARG A 644 -5.47 8.94 15.77
C ARG A 644 -5.23 10.27 16.49
N LEU A 645 -4.00 10.79 16.45
CA LEU A 645 -3.67 12.08 17.09
C LEU A 645 -4.30 13.26 16.33
N THR A 646 -4.38 13.16 14.99
CA THR A 646 -5.04 14.16 14.14
C THR A 646 -6.53 14.22 14.41
N ALA A 647 -7.21 13.07 14.48
CA ALA A 647 -8.64 13.00 14.83
C ALA A 647 -8.95 13.66 16.19
N ARG A 648 -8.08 13.49 17.19
CA ARG A 648 -8.21 14.17 18.49
C ARG A 648 -8.07 15.69 18.38
N LEU A 649 -7.13 16.19 17.55
CA LEU A 649 -6.99 17.62 17.29
C LEU A 649 -8.21 18.20 16.57
N ASP A 650 -8.74 17.46 15.59
CA ASP A 650 -9.91 17.87 14.82
C ASP A 650 -11.15 17.93 15.72
N ALA A 651 -11.30 17.00 16.67
CA ALA A 651 -12.33 17.04 17.68
C ALA A 651 -12.23 18.29 18.58
N VAL A 652 -11.02 18.65 19.05
CA VAL A 652 -10.81 19.90 19.80
C VAL A 652 -11.14 21.12 18.93
N ALA A 653 -10.67 21.13 17.69
CA ALA A 653 -10.90 22.23 16.75
C ALA A 653 -12.41 22.43 16.48
N ALA A 654 -13.16 21.35 16.30
CA ALA A 654 -14.61 21.39 16.15
C ALA A 654 -15.30 21.95 17.40
N HIS A 655 -14.88 21.51 18.59
CA HIS A 655 -15.43 21.97 19.87
C HIS A 655 -15.24 23.48 20.08
N VAL A 656 -14.04 24.01 19.80
CA VAL A 656 -13.71 25.40 20.09
C VAL A 656 -14.08 26.38 18.97
N ARG A 657 -14.45 25.90 17.77
CA ARG A 657 -14.72 26.74 16.58
C ARG A 657 -15.80 27.79 16.81
N GLN A 658 -16.83 27.45 17.59
CA GLN A 658 -17.98 28.33 17.85
C GLN A 658 -17.84 29.15 19.14
N LEU A 659 -16.76 28.95 19.91
CA LEU A 659 -16.52 29.62 21.18
C LEU A 659 -15.78 30.96 20.96
N GLY A 660 -15.95 31.90 21.89
CA GLY A 660 -15.14 33.13 21.91
C GLY A 660 -13.65 32.79 22.02
N ARG A 661 -12.74 33.72 21.68
CA ARG A 661 -11.29 33.48 21.76
C ARG A 661 -10.61 34.29 22.86
N PRO A 662 -10.68 33.87 24.14
CA PRO A 662 -10.04 34.56 25.26
C PRO A 662 -8.56 34.82 25.00
N ARG A 663 -8.03 35.94 25.49
CA ARG A 663 -6.61 36.26 25.46
C ARG A 663 -5.87 35.44 26.51
N VAL A 664 -5.02 34.53 26.07
CA VAL A 664 -4.28 33.60 26.91
C VAL A 664 -2.83 34.05 27.01
N LEU A 665 -2.34 34.23 28.23
CA LEU A 665 -0.92 34.42 28.54
C LEU A 665 -0.33 33.09 29.01
N GLY A 666 0.62 32.55 28.24
CA GLY A 666 1.39 31.36 28.61
C GLY A 666 2.78 31.73 29.14
N LEU A 667 3.14 31.25 30.33
CA LEU A 667 4.44 31.45 30.95
C LEU A 667 5.15 30.11 31.18
N GLU A 668 6.37 29.98 30.67
CA GLU A 668 7.25 28.82 30.92
C GLU A 668 8.27 29.06 32.04
N SER A 669 8.33 30.29 32.55
CA SER A 669 8.99 30.63 33.81
C SER A 669 8.42 31.93 34.38
N VAL A 670 8.34 32.00 35.71
CA VAL A 670 8.01 33.24 36.44
C VAL A 670 9.24 33.94 37.03
N PHE A 671 10.40 33.28 37.02
CA PHE A 671 11.68 33.90 37.38
C PHE A 671 12.86 33.24 36.62
N PRO A 672 13.53 33.96 35.70
CA PRO A 672 13.06 35.21 35.08
C PRO A 672 11.69 35.01 34.42
N LEU A 673 10.92 36.08 34.21
CA LEU A 673 9.65 36.01 33.48
C LEU A 673 9.93 35.63 32.01
N VAL A 674 9.35 34.53 31.54
CA VAL A 674 9.54 34.04 30.17
C VAL A 674 8.20 33.62 29.57
N ALA A 675 7.85 34.20 28.43
CA ALA A 675 6.73 33.76 27.59
C ALA A 675 7.06 32.44 26.91
N SER A 676 6.10 31.53 26.95
CA SER A 676 6.14 30.24 26.24
C SER A 676 6.28 30.41 24.72
N GLY A 677 7.31 29.81 24.13
CA GLY A 677 7.56 29.79 22.69
C GLY A 677 7.33 28.44 22.00
N GLN A 678 7.91 28.27 20.81
CA GLN A 678 7.83 27.11 19.93
C GLN A 678 6.39 26.72 19.59
N TRP A 679 5.98 25.49 19.90
CA TRP A 679 4.65 24.97 19.60
C TRP A 679 3.59 25.47 20.59
N LEU A 680 3.96 26.06 21.72
CA LEU A 680 3.00 26.47 22.77
C LEU A 680 2.00 27.55 22.30
N PRO A 681 2.39 28.60 21.55
CA PRO A 681 1.43 29.51 20.92
C PRO A 681 0.48 28.81 19.92
N ASP A 682 0.97 27.81 19.19
CA ASP A 682 0.14 27.00 18.29
C ASP A 682 -0.89 26.17 19.07
N MET A 683 -0.46 25.54 20.18
CA MET A 683 -1.34 24.80 21.08
C MET A 683 -2.48 25.68 21.61
N ARG A 684 -2.17 26.89 22.12
CA ARG A 684 -3.19 27.82 22.65
C ARG A 684 -4.17 28.27 21.56
N ARG A 685 -3.68 28.53 20.35
CA ARG A 685 -4.52 28.85 19.20
C ARG A 685 -5.49 27.72 18.85
N ARG A 686 -5.00 26.47 18.86
CA ARG A 686 -5.79 25.25 18.59
C ARG A 686 -6.79 24.94 19.70
N ALA A 687 -6.46 25.28 20.94
CA ALA A 687 -7.37 25.26 22.09
C ALA A 687 -8.43 26.38 22.08
N GLY A 688 -8.53 27.16 21.00
CA GLY A 688 -9.53 28.23 20.87
C GLY A 688 -9.16 29.54 21.56
N GLY A 689 -7.93 29.69 22.06
CA GLY A 689 -7.43 30.95 22.60
C GLY A 689 -6.91 31.92 21.52
N SER A 690 -6.69 33.17 21.92
CA SER A 690 -5.84 34.14 21.22
C SER A 690 -4.65 34.51 22.10
N GLU A 691 -3.51 34.88 21.52
CA GLU A 691 -2.32 35.24 22.32
C GLU A 691 -2.50 36.59 23.01
N ALA A 692 -2.19 36.67 24.31
CA ALA A 692 -2.23 37.93 25.04
C ALA A 692 -1.13 38.91 24.60
N LEU A 693 0.05 38.38 24.25
CA LEU A 693 1.21 39.10 23.75
C LEU A 693 1.16 39.19 22.22
N ALA A 694 1.25 40.41 21.67
CA ALA A 694 1.05 40.66 20.25
C ALA A 694 2.14 40.04 19.34
N ASP A 695 3.33 39.83 19.88
CA ASP A 695 4.49 39.25 19.20
C ASP A 695 4.60 37.72 19.35
N SER A 696 3.67 37.09 20.07
CA SER A 696 3.61 35.63 20.23
C SER A 696 2.88 35.00 19.04
N THR A 697 3.59 34.19 18.26
CA THR A 697 3.05 33.48 17.09
C THR A 697 3.53 32.03 17.05
N PRO A 698 2.78 31.08 16.45
CA PRO A 698 3.25 29.70 16.26
C PRO A 698 4.70 29.62 15.76
N GLY A 699 5.56 28.91 16.49
CA GLY A 699 6.97 28.73 16.16
C GLY A 699 7.93 29.85 16.57
N CYS A 700 7.46 30.91 17.27
CA CYS A 700 8.36 31.94 17.80
C CYS A 700 9.24 31.39 18.94
N PRO A 701 10.49 31.84 19.13
CA PRO A 701 11.29 31.38 20.26
C PRO A 701 10.72 31.88 21.60
N PRO A 702 11.07 31.19 22.72
CA PRO A 702 10.98 31.75 24.07
C PRO A 702 11.44 33.20 24.17
N ARG A 703 10.70 34.03 24.91
CA ARG A 703 11.06 35.45 25.12
C ARG A 703 11.03 35.83 26.60
N ARG A 704 12.10 36.48 27.07
CA ARG A 704 12.11 37.15 28.39
C ARG A 704 11.18 38.36 28.38
N LEU A 705 10.39 38.49 29.44
CA LEU A 705 9.38 39.53 29.58
C LEU A 705 9.75 40.53 30.67
N ASN A 706 9.32 41.78 30.48
CA ASN A 706 9.26 42.79 31.51
C ASN A 706 7.83 42.88 32.07
N TRP A 707 7.71 43.01 33.39
CA TRP A 707 6.42 43.10 34.05
C TRP A 707 5.55 44.28 33.57
N PHE A 708 6.14 45.48 33.56
CA PHE A 708 5.42 46.72 33.26
C PHE A 708 5.25 46.96 31.77
N ASP A 709 6.22 46.53 30.96
CA ASP A 709 6.21 46.79 29.51
C ASP A 709 5.45 45.70 28.72
N ASP A 710 5.47 44.44 29.18
CA ASP A 710 4.85 43.32 28.46
C ASP A 710 3.58 42.78 29.13
N ILE A 711 3.64 42.45 30.43
CA ILE A 711 2.55 41.71 31.10
C ILE A 711 1.34 42.60 31.36
N LEU A 712 1.52 43.75 32.03
CA LEU A 712 0.41 44.64 32.37
C LEU A 712 -0.36 45.14 31.13
N PRO A 713 0.30 45.55 30.02
CA PRO A 713 -0.39 45.97 28.81
C PRO A 713 -1.08 44.82 28.05
N SER A 714 -0.64 43.57 28.25
CA SER A 714 -1.21 42.41 27.55
C SER A 714 -2.64 42.05 27.97
N ARG A 715 -3.10 42.51 29.14
CA ARG A 715 -4.47 42.34 29.66
C ARG A 715 -5.06 40.93 29.39
N PRO A 716 -4.46 39.85 29.91
CA PRO A 716 -4.91 38.48 29.64
C PRO A 716 -6.23 38.17 30.34
N ASP A 717 -7.08 37.41 29.66
CA ASP A 717 -8.31 36.82 30.18
C ASP A 717 -8.04 35.49 30.90
N VAL A 718 -6.95 34.80 30.53
CA VAL A 718 -6.49 33.53 31.09
C VAL A 718 -4.98 33.55 31.25
N ILE A 719 -4.47 33.12 32.41
CA ILE A 719 -3.03 32.96 32.64
C ILE A 719 -2.74 31.48 32.92
N VAL A 720 -1.89 30.88 32.10
CA VAL A 720 -1.42 29.50 32.24
C VAL A 720 0.07 29.51 32.48
N VAL A 721 0.50 28.92 33.60
CA VAL A 721 1.91 28.86 34.02
C VAL A 721 2.36 27.40 34.09
N ALA A 722 3.44 27.08 33.40
CA ALA A 722 4.05 25.75 33.37
C ALA A 722 5.57 25.89 33.44
N CYS A 723 6.14 26.00 34.64
CA CYS A 723 7.57 26.31 34.79
C CYS A 723 8.47 25.15 34.32
N CYS A 724 9.50 25.46 33.53
CA CYS A 724 10.41 24.45 32.98
C CYS A 724 10.94 23.45 34.03
N GLY A 725 10.71 22.17 33.76
CA GLY A 725 11.17 21.06 34.62
C GLY A 725 10.43 20.92 35.96
N LYS A 726 9.33 21.64 36.18
CA LYS A 726 8.59 21.65 37.45
C LYS A 726 7.20 21.03 37.34
N SER A 727 6.76 20.44 38.44
CA SER A 727 5.37 20.04 38.66
C SER A 727 4.48 21.27 38.93
N ALA A 728 3.15 21.10 38.84
CA ALA A 728 2.21 22.16 39.15
C ALA A 728 2.36 22.71 40.59
N PRO A 729 2.55 21.90 41.66
CA PRO A 729 2.82 22.42 43.00
C PRO A 729 4.13 23.22 43.12
N GLU A 730 5.18 22.80 42.41
CA GLU A 730 6.43 23.57 42.35
C GLU A 730 6.27 24.89 41.63
N THR A 731 5.49 24.90 40.55
CA THR A 731 5.12 26.11 39.81
C THR A 731 4.33 27.07 40.70
N VAL A 732 3.40 26.57 41.51
CA VAL A 732 2.66 27.39 42.50
C VAL A 732 3.62 28.07 43.48
N ARG A 733 4.59 27.35 44.05
CA ARG A 733 5.57 27.94 44.98
C ARG A 733 6.36 29.08 44.35
N ASP A 734 6.72 28.94 43.08
CA ASP A 734 7.38 30.01 42.33
C ASP A 734 6.45 31.19 42.07
N MET A 735 5.19 30.93 41.73
CA MET A 735 4.18 31.98 41.52
C MET A 735 3.93 32.77 42.81
N GLU A 736 3.79 32.11 43.96
CA GLU A 736 3.63 32.77 45.26
C GLU A 736 4.83 33.66 45.59
N ARG A 737 6.04 33.21 45.25
CA ARG A 737 7.28 33.95 45.54
C ARG A 737 7.50 35.13 44.60
N TYR A 738 7.19 34.99 43.31
CA TYR A 738 7.64 35.92 42.27
C TYR A 738 6.53 36.61 41.48
N LEU A 739 5.34 36.01 41.39
CA LEU A 739 4.25 36.49 40.51
C LEU A 739 3.13 37.20 41.29
N LEU A 740 2.64 36.60 42.38
CA LEU A 740 1.49 37.12 43.15
C LEU A 740 1.77 38.45 43.87
N SER A 741 3.04 38.74 44.13
CA SER A 741 3.53 39.95 44.80
C SER A 741 3.78 41.13 43.86
N GLN A 742 3.61 40.95 42.55
CA GLN A 742 3.89 41.98 41.57
C GLN A 742 2.84 43.09 41.57
N ASP A 743 3.29 44.34 41.46
CA ASP A 743 2.41 45.51 41.44
C ASP A 743 1.44 45.45 40.24
N GLY A 744 0.15 45.58 40.52
CA GLY A 744 -0.90 45.54 39.50
C GLY A 744 -1.33 44.15 39.04
N PHE A 745 -0.73 43.05 39.53
CA PHE A 745 -1.12 41.68 39.17
C PHE A 745 -2.62 41.42 39.36
N TRP A 746 -3.14 41.80 40.53
CA TRP A 746 -4.54 41.58 40.89
C TRP A 746 -5.52 42.43 40.06
N ASN A 747 -5.04 43.41 39.28
CA ASN A 747 -5.86 44.22 38.38
C ASN A 747 -6.03 43.60 36.98
N LEU A 748 -5.33 42.50 36.67
CA LEU A 748 -5.44 41.82 35.38
C LEU A 748 -6.84 41.20 35.19
N PRO A 749 -7.41 41.18 33.95
CA PRO A 749 -8.74 40.65 33.71
C PRO A 749 -8.94 39.22 34.22
N ALA A 750 -7.95 38.34 34.03
CA ALA A 750 -7.94 36.98 34.55
C ALA A 750 -8.13 36.88 36.08
N MET A 751 -7.72 37.90 36.85
CA MET A 751 -7.85 37.92 38.33
C MET A 751 -9.16 38.56 38.80
N GLN A 752 -9.94 39.15 37.88
CA GLN A 752 -11.20 39.81 38.19
C GLN A 752 -12.41 38.86 38.09
N THR A 753 -12.20 37.61 37.69
CA THR A 753 -13.24 36.56 37.66
C THR A 753 -13.35 35.84 39.01
N THR A 754 -14.48 35.18 39.25
CA THR A 754 -14.71 34.35 40.44
C THR A 754 -15.12 32.93 40.03
N PRO A 755 -14.24 31.91 40.18
CA PRO A 755 -12.85 31.99 40.63
C PRO A 755 -11.92 32.66 39.59
N ALA A 756 -10.70 33.02 40.01
CA ALA A 756 -9.70 33.61 39.12
C ALA A 756 -9.25 32.61 38.05
N ARG A 757 -8.98 33.08 36.82
CA ARG A 757 -8.51 32.25 35.70
C ARG A 757 -6.98 32.17 35.65
N LEU A 758 -6.40 31.74 36.77
CA LEU A 758 -4.97 31.49 36.96
C LEU A 758 -4.72 30.01 37.17
N PHE A 759 -3.93 29.41 36.29
CA PHE A 759 -3.68 27.98 36.29
C PHE A 759 -2.19 27.65 36.34
N ALA A 760 -1.82 26.73 37.22
CA ALA A 760 -0.52 26.07 37.23
C ALA A 760 -0.66 24.65 36.68
N VAL A 761 0.16 24.28 35.70
CA VAL A 761 0.09 23.00 34.97
C VAL A 761 1.45 22.31 35.02
N ASP A 762 1.46 20.98 35.07
CA ASP A 762 2.68 20.18 34.94
C ASP A 762 3.38 20.47 33.60
N HIS A 763 4.66 20.84 33.64
CA HIS A 763 5.42 21.25 32.46
C HIS A 763 5.51 20.18 31.36
N GLY A 764 5.61 18.92 31.75
CA GLY A 764 5.83 17.79 30.83
C GLY A 764 4.74 17.62 29.78
N VAL A 765 3.49 18.01 30.08
CA VAL A 765 2.34 17.81 29.18
C VAL A 765 2.21 18.91 28.11
N LEU A 766 2.83 20.07 28.36
CA LEU A 766 2.80 21.20 27.41
C LEU A 766 4.10 21.35 26.62
N SER A 767 5.22 20.88 27.18
CA SER A 767 6.55 21.31 26.73
C SER A 767 7.42 20.18 26.20
N ARG A 768 6.88 18.97 26.07
CA ARG A 768 7.52 17.84 25.38
C ARG A 768 6.87 17.69 24.02
N PRO A 769 7.53 18.09 22.92
CA PRO A 769 6.97 18.05 21.57
C PRO A 769 6.88 16.62 21.00
N GLY A 770 6.05 15.80 21.64
CA GLY A 770 5.66 14.44 21.25
C GLY A 770 4.14 14.25 21.33
N PRO A 771 3.63 13.00 21.30
CA PRO A 771 2.20 12.72 21.30
C PRO A 771 1.42 13.33 22.48
N SER A 772 2.07 13.54 23.63
CA SER A 772 1.48 14.17 24.82
C SER A 772 1.01 15.60 24.60
N ILE A 773 1.54 16.36 23.63
CA ILE A 773 1.05 17.72 23.38
C ILE A 773 -0.41 17.74 22.95
N ILE A 774 -0.93 16.65 22.38
CA ILE A 774 -2.34 16.55 22.00
C ILE A 774 -3.22 16.58 23.26
N LEU A 775 -2.79 15.85 24.31
CA LEU A 775 -3.39 15.94 25.63
C LEU A 775 -3.24 17.35 26.23
N GLY A 776 -2.08 17.98 26.04
CA GLY A 776 -1.86 19.37 26.43
C GLY A 776 -2.83 20.36 25.78
N ILE A 777 -3.17 20.16 24.50
CA ILE A 777 -4.14 20.99 23.77
C ILE A 777 -5.56 20.77 24.30
N GLU A 778 -5.94 19.53 24.58
CA GLU A 778 -7.23 19.19 25.20
C GLU A 778 -7.37 19.85 26.58
N ILE A 779 -6.31 19.79 27.41
CA ILE A 779 -6.26 20.48 28.71
C ILE A 779 -6.41 21.99 28.51
N LEU A 780 -5.62 22.59 27.62
CA LEU A 780 -5.71 24.03 27.35
C LEU A 780 -7.12 24.43 26.90
N ALA A 781 -7.78 23.63 26.05
CA ALA A 781 -9.15 23.89 25.62
C ALA A 781 -10.11 23.93 26.82
N ALA A 782 -9.97 23.00 27.77
CA ALA A 782 -10.75 22.98 29.00
C ALA A 782 -10.48 24.20 29.91
N LEU A 783 -9.22 24.66 30.04
CA LEU A 783 -8.89 25.84 30.85
C LEU A 783 -9.38 27.15 30.21
N VAL A 784 -9.33 27.22 28.88
CA VAL A 784 -9.78 28.38 28.11
C VAL A 784 -11.31 28.41 28.00
N HIS A 785 -11.98 27.25 28.07
CA HIS A 785 -13.45 27.11 27.97
C HIS A 785 -14.03 26.21 29.09
N PRO A 786 -14.01 26.66 30.36
CA PRO A 786 -14.37 25.81 31.50
C PRO A 786 -15.87 25.44 31.58
N THR A 787 -16.77 26.21 30.97
CA THR A 787 -18.24 25.97 31.01
C THR A 787 -18.73 24.91 30.04
N THR A 788 -17.84 24.32 29.23
CA THR A 788 -18.20 23.37 28.15
C THR A 788 -17.45 22.04 28.24
N SER A 789 -16.66 21.82 29.29
CA SER A 789 -15.83 20.62 29.45
C SER A 789 -16.67 19.43 29.92
N ASP A 790 -16.78 18.38 29.10
CA ASP A 790 -17.52 17.15 29.41
C ASP A 790 -16.72 16.23 30.36
N LYS A 791 -17.40 15.45 31.21
CA LYS A 791 -16.78 14.45 32.10
C LYS A 791 -15.99 13.40 31.32
N ALA A 792 -16.39 13.08 30.09
CA ALA A 792 -15.67 12.16 29.21
C ALA A 792 -14.31 12.72 28.76
N THR A 793 -14.21 14.02 28.47
CA THR A 793 -12.95 14.71 28.15
C THR A 793 -12.00 14.75 29.36
N LEU A 794 -12.56 14.69 30.58
CA LEU A 794 -11.83 14.76 31.84
C LEU A 794 -11.39 13.40 32.41
N ALA A 795 -11.99 12.29 31.96
CA ALA A 795 -11.70 10.93 32.45
C ALA A 795 -10.26 10.44 32.12
N GLY A 796 -9.59 11.05 31.15
CA GLY A 796 -8.18 10.75 30.81
C GLY A 796 -7.15 11.58 31.59
N LEU A 797 -7.58 12.50 32.46
CA LEU A 797 -6.72 13.49 33.14
C LEU A 797 -6.31 13.10 34.57
N GLU A 798 -6.63 11.88 35.02
CA GLU A 798 -6.38 11.41 36.40
C GLU A 798 -4.91 11.48 36.85
N HIS A 799 -3.98 11.61 35.90
CA HIS A 799 -2.54 11.66 36.15
C HIS A 799 -1.88 13.02 35.90
N VAL A 800 -2.61 14.03 35.42
CA VAL A 800 -2.07 15.37 35.14
C VAL A 800 -2.59 16.37 36.16
N ARG A 801 -1.68 17.02 36.90
CA ARG A 801 -2.09 18.00 37.91
C ARG A 801 -2.26 19.37 37.29
N VAL A 802 -3.48 19.89 37.42
CA VAL A 802 -3.82 21.28 37.12
C VAL A 802 -4.35 21.92 38.40
N LEU A 803 -3.70 22.99 38.84
CA LEU A 803 -4.08 23.74 40.03
C LEU A 803 -4.62 25.11 39.63
N GLN A 804 -5.81 25.47 40.11
CA GLN A 804 -6.43 26.77 39.91
C GLN A 804 -6.39 27.59 41.20
N TYR A 805 -6.12 28.89 41.08
CA TYR A 805 -6.26 29.81 42.21
C TYR A 805 -7.74 30.10 42.52
N THR A 806 -8.18 29.77 43.74
CA THR A 806 -9.54 29.98 44.24
C THR A 806 -9.61 30.79 45.54
N GLY A 807 -8.45 31.13 46.12
CA GLY A 807 -8.39 31.93 47.36
C GLY A 807 -8.88 33.37 47.20
N PRO A 808 -9.12 34.09 48.32
CA PRO A 808 -9.48 35.51 48.27
C PRO A 808 -8.33 36.33 47.66
N ARG A 809 -8.63 37.54 47.17
CA ARG A 809 -7.59 38.45 46.67
C ARG A 809 -6.51 38.64 47.74
N PHE A 810 -5.25 38.55 47.34
CA PHE A 810 -4.06 38.69 48.22
C PHE A 810 -3.80 37.52 49.20
N ALA A 811 -4.40 36.34 49.02
CA ALA A 811 -4.06 35.17 49.83
C ALA A 811 -2.81 34.44 49.31
N THR A 812 -2.00 33.92 50.23
CA THR A 812 -0.84 33.04 50.00
C THR A 812 -1.03 31.75 50.81
N GLY A 813 -0.72 30.56 50.29
CA GLY A 813 -0.93 29.28 50.96
C GLY A 813 -1.92 28.34 50.26
N GLU A 814 -2.80 27.65 50.99
CA GLU A 814 -3.80 26.66 50.49
C GLU A 814 -4.92 27.28 49.60
N ALA A 815 -4.59 28.30 48.81
CA ALA A 815 -5.47 29.01 47.88
C ALA A 815 -5.53 28.38 46.48
N PHE A 816 -4.67 27.41 46.18
CA PHE A 816 -4.69 26.64 44.93
C PHE A 816 -5.34 25.28 45.16
N VAL A 817 -6.38 24.97 44.38
CA VAL A 817 -7.11 23.69 44.46
C VAL A 817 -7.01 22.95 43.13
N THR A 818 -7.17 21.62 43.17
CA THR A 818 -7.24 20.79 41.96
C THR A 818 -8.40 21.26 41.09
N HIS A 819 -8.10 21.73 39.87
CA HIS A 819 -9.10 22.34 39.00
C HIS A 819 -10.25 21.37 38.67
N PHE A 820 -9.94 20.14 38.29
CA PHE A 820 -10.93 19.17 37.84
C PHE A 820 -11.75 18.52 38.97
N GLU A 821 -11.28 18.53 40.23
CA GLU A 821 -12.11 18.13 41.39
C GLU A 821 -13.14 19.23 41.74
N SER A 822 -12.82 20.50 41.48
CA SER A 822 -13.73 21.63 41.74
C SER A 822 -14.86 21.77 40.70
N VAL A 823 -14.62 21.35 39.46
CA VAL A 823 -15.60 21.37 38.35
C VAL A 823 -16.67 20.29 38.50
N LEU A 824 -16.38 19.21 39.24
CA LEU A 824 -17.33 18.10 39.48
C LEU A 824 -18.45 18.43 40.47
N ALA A 825 -18.43 19.59 41.13
CA ALA A 825 -19.34 19.94 42.22
C ALA A 825 -20.49 20.93 41.88
N SER A 826 -20.60 21.43 40.64
CA SER A 826 -21.64 22.41 40.29
C SER A 826 -22.39 22.08 39.01
N THR A 827 -23.69 21.78 39.21
CA THR A 827 -24.83 21.86 38.28
C THR A 827 -24.65 21.21 36.92
N ALA A 828 -25.08 19.95 36.85
CA ALA A 828 -25.61 19.36 35.64
C ALA A 828 -26.99 19.98 35.33
N GLU A 829 -27.10 20.70 34.22
CA GLU A 829 -28.34 20.68 33.47
C GLU A 829 -28.31 19.45 32.55
N PRO A 830 -29.47 18.81 32.26
CA PRO A 830 -29.49 17.64 31.40
C PRO A 830 -28.96 18.01 30.02
N PHE A 831 -28.08 17.18 29.46
CA PHE A 831 -27.80 17.21 28.04
C PHE A 831 -29.15 17.15 27.30
N ALA A 832 -29.37 18.13 26.42
CA ALA A 832 -30.44 18.03 25.45
C ALA A 832 -30.24 16.72 24.67
N GLU A 833 -31.32 15.96 24.50
CA GLU A 833 -31.30 14.76 23.67
C GLU A 833 -30.66 15.07 22.31
N PRO A 834 -29.87 14.15 21.74
CA PRO A 834 -29.32 14.34 20.41
C PRO A 834 -30.46 14.65 19.45
N ALA A 835 -30.40 15.81 18.83
CA ALA A 835 -31.44 16.29 17.93
C ALA A 835 -30.80 16.98 16.73
N TRP A 836 -31.42 16.79 15.57
CA TRP A 836 -31.03 17.54 14.38
C TRP A 836 -31.23 19.03 14.61
N ARG A 837 -30.20 19.80 14.31
CA ARG A 837 -30.24 21.26 14.34
C ARG A 837 -30.37 21.80 12.93
N THR A 838 -31.42 22.57 12.67
CA THR A 838 -31.54 23.34 11.44
C THR A 838 -30.64 24.57 11.51
N LEU A 839 -29.75 24.71 10.54
CA LEU A 839 -28.84 25.85 10.41
C LEU A 839 -29.47 26.94 9.56
N GLU A 840 -29.45 28.18 10.05
CA GLU A 840 -29.80 29.35 9.26
C GLU A 840 -28.68 29.65 8.26
N ALA A 841 -28.72 29.01 7.09
CA ALA A 841 -27.77 29.22 6.02
C ALA A 841 -28.47 29.91 4.84
N THR A 842 -28.07 31.14 4.52
CA THR A 842 -28.51 31.87 3.33
C THR A 842 -27.62 31.53 2.13
N GLY A 843 -28.19 31.32 0.95
CA GLY A 843 -27.43 31.33 -0.31
C GLY A 843 -27.95 30.49 -1.48
N PRO A 844 -27.94 29.13 -1.48
CA PRO A 844 -28.32 28.37 -2.64
C PRO A 844 -29.85 28.32 -2.75
N PRO A 845 -30.40 28.23 -3.96
CA PRO A 845 -31.83 27.97 -4.14
C PRO A 845 -32.21 26.62 -3.52
N ALA A 846 -33.50 26.44 -3.23
CA ALA A 846 -34.02 25.13 -2.86
C ALA A 846 -33.72 24.13 -4.01
N LEU A 847 -32.92 23.11 -3.71
CA LEU A 847 -32.43 22.14 -4.69
C LEU A 847 -32.66 20.72 -4.21
N ALA A 848 -33.23 19.90 -5.08
CA ALA A 848 -33.22 18.45 -4.98
C ALA A 848 -32.20 17.92 -5.99
N ALA A 849 -31.94 16.62 -5.96
CA ALA A 849 -31.19 15.97 -7.03
C ALA A 849 -29.76 16.54 -7.23
N HIS A 850 -29.11 16.95 -6.14
CA HIS A 850 -27.79 17.54 -6.14
C HIS A 850 -26.76 16.61 -5.50
N ALA A 851 -25.48 16.89 -5.70
CA ALA A 851 -24.40 16.22 -4.95
C ALA A 851 -23.91 17.15 -3.83
N VAL A 852 -23.81 16.62 -2.61
CA VAL A 852 -23.10 17.29 -1.50
C VAL A 852 -21.83 16.49 -1.23
N VAL A 853 -20.69 17.16 -1.24
CA VAL A 853 -19.40 16.57 -0.90
C VAL A 853 -18.66 17.46 0.09
N ALA A 854 -18.05 16.84 1.10
CA ALA A 854 -17.19 17.52 2.05
C ALA A 854 -15.73 17.43 1.59
N SER A 855 -15.00 18.53 1.71
CA SER A 855 -13.54 18.53 1.58
C SER A 855 -12.95 19.51 2.58
N ARG A 856 -12.07 19.01 3.46
CA ARG A 856 -11.55 19.76 4.61
C ARG A 856 -12.73 20.32 5.43
N ASP A 857 -12.75 21.62 5.68
CA ASP A 857 -13.79 22.33 6.43
C ASP A 857 -14.91 22.92 5.56
N THR A 858 -15.05 22.48 4.30
CA THR A 858 -16.01 23.06 3.35
C THR A 858 -16.95 22.01 2.78
N LEU A 859 -18.25 22.29 2.81
CA LEU A 859 -19.26 21.58 2.03
C LEU A 859 -19.37 22.20 0.64
N TYR A 860 -19.34 21.36 -0.38
CA TYR A 860 -19.60 21.75 -1.76
C TYR A 860 -20.91 21.14 -2.22
N LEU A 861 -21.78 21.98 -2.76
CA LEU A 861 -23.02 21.62 -3.39
C LEU A 861 -22.85 21.78 -4.90
N VAL A 862 -23.03 20.69 -5.64
CA VAL A 862 -22.82 20.65 -7.09
C VAL A 862 -24.12 20.30 -7.79
N GLY A 863 -24.59 21.24 -8.62
CA GLY A 863 -25.75 21.04 -9.49
C GLY A 863 -27.09 20.90 -8.75
N GLY A 864 -28.10 20.39 -9.45
CA GLY A 864 -29.41 20.09 -8.87
C GLY A 864 -30.61 20.51 -9.74
N GLU A 865 -31.80 20.25 -9.22
CA GLU A 865 -33.11 20.57 -9.82
C GLU A 865 -33.94 21.40 -8.85
N ASP A 866 -34.52 22.50 -9.35
CA ASP A 866 -35.42 23.37 -8.58
C ASP A 866 -36.91 22.97 -8.71
N ASN A 867 -37.81 23.72 -8.08
CA ASN A 867 -39.25 23.47 -8.13
C ASN A 867 -39.87 23.60 -9.53
N ALA A 868 -39.20 24.25 -10.48
CA ALA A 868 -39.64 24.36 -11.87
C ALA A 868 -39.04 23.25 -12.75
N SER A 869 -38.36 22.25 -12.15
CA SER A 869 -37.57 21.23 -12.83
C SER A 869 -36.46 21.82 -13.72
N GLN A 870 -36.00 23.05 -13.43
CA GLN A 870 -34.87 23.65 -14.11
C GLN A 870 -33.58 23.10 -13.50
N ARG A 871 -32.68 22.63 -14.37
CA ARG A 871 -31.38 22.08 -13.97
C ARG A 871 -30.34 23.18 -13.89
N THR A 872 -29.55 23.18 -12.82
CA THR A 872 -28.43 24.10 -12.64
C THR A 872 -27.09 23.36 -12.68
N SER A 873 -26.04 24.01 -13.18
CA SER A 873 -24.65 23.55 -13.11
C SER A 873 -23.83 24.32 -12.06
N SER A 874 -24.48 25.18 -11.27
CA SER A 874 -23.83 25.98 -10.24
C SER A 874 -23.15 25.11 -9.19
N VAL A 875 -21.98 25.60 -8.76
CA VAL A 875 -21.26 25.06 -7.61
C VAL A 875 -21.39 26.07 -6.49
N TRP A 876 -21.77 25.61 -5.31
CA TRP A 876 -21.83 26.41 -4.11
C TRP A 876 -20.90 25.83 -3.07
N GLN A 877 -20.27 26.69 -2.29
CA GLN A 877 -19.44 26.31 -1.16
C GLN A 877 -20.02 26.87 0.14
N TRP A 878 -19.90 26.13 1.23
CA TRP A 878 -20.31 26.55 2.56
C TRP A 878 -19.30 26.08 3.59
N THR A 879 -19.04 26.92 4.58
CA THR A 879 -18.23 26.55 5.76
C THR A 879 -19.05 26.83 7.01
N PRO A 880 -18.84 26.13 8.13
CA PRO A 880 -19.60 26.38 9.36
C PRO A 880 -19.53 27.83 9.88
N SER A 881 -18.51 28.59 9.47
CA SER A 881 -18.32 30.01 9.81
C SER A 881 -18.88 31.02 8.79
N GLN A 882 -19.37 30.58 7.63
CA GLN A 882 -19.79 31.46 6.53
C GLN A 882 -21.10 30.99 5.89
N SER A 883 -21.90 31.92 5.37
CA SER A 883 -23.05 31.61 4.52
C SER A 883 -22.61 30.95 3.20
N TRP A 884 -23.55 30.32 2.50
CA TRP A 884 -23.27 29.70 1.21
C TRP A 884 -22.81 30.75 0.20
N GLN A 885 -21.77 30.43 -0.56
CA GLN A 885 -21.19 31.28 -1.59
C GLN A 885 -21.24 30.58 -2.93
N HIS A 886 -21.71 31.29 -3.95
CA HIS A 886 -21.62 30.81 -5.32
C HIS A 886 -20.15 30.77 -5.76
N LEU A 887 -19.69 29.60 -6.21
CA LEU A 887 -18.33 29.38 -6.65
C LEU A 887 -18.29 29.40 -8.20
N PRO A 888 -17.85 30.52 -8.82
CA PRO A 888 -17.72 30.55 -10.27
C PRO A 888 -16.67 29.55 -10.72
N CYS A 889 -17.08 28.62 -11.58
CA CYS A 889 -16.22 27.60 -12.17
C CYS A 889 -16.18 27.79 -13.69
N THR A 890 -15.01 27.61 -14.31
CA THR A 890 -14.79 27.78 -15.75
C THR A 890 -14.47 26.45 -16.43
N THR A 891 -14.64 26.36 -17.75
CA THR A 891 -14.10 25.27 -18.58
C THR A 891 -12.71 25.67 -19.12
N VAL A 892 -11.82 24.70 -19.35
CA VAL A 892 -10.45 24.95 -19.86
C VAL A 892 -10.43 25.32 -21.35
N TYR A 893 -11.56 25.19 -22.06
CA TYR A 893 -11.70 25.54 -23.47
C TYR A 893 -12.79 26.60 -23.60
N GLY A 894 -12.45 27.75 -24.17
CA GLY A 894 -13.33 28.92 -24.33
C GLY A 894 -14.47 28.71 -25.34
N GLU A 895 -15.28 27.69 -25.12
CA GLU A 895 -16.56 27.45 -25.79
C GLU A 895 -17.67 27.74 -24.78
N ASP A 896 -18.39 28.86 -25.00
CA ASP A 896 -19.45 29.37 -24.11
C ASP A 896 -20.77 28.57 -24.20
N ASP A 897 -20.81 27.40 -24.87
CA ASP A 897 -22.06 26.77 -25.31
C ASP A 897 -22.14 25.23 -25.18
N VAL A 898 -21.52 24.63 -24.16
CA VAL A 898 -21.78 23.22 -23.80
C VAL A 898 -22.80 23.16 -22.66
N PRO A 899 -24.07 22.77 -22.91
CA PRO A 899 -25.09 22.69 -21.86
C PRO A 899 -24.91 21.42 -21.04
N THR A 900 -24.14 21.48 -19.96
CA THR A 900 -24.10 20.40 -18.97
C THR A 900 -25.21 20.66 -17.95
N ALA A 901 -26.40 20.14 -18.21
CA ALA A 901 -27.49 20.15 -17.24
C ALA A 901 -27.15 19.15 -16.11
N ARG A 902 -26.29 19.56 -15.16
CA ARG A 902 -25.70 18.73 -14.10
C ARG A 902 -26.68 18.56 -12.93
N SER A 903 -27.51 17.51 -12.96
CA SER A 903 -28.15 16.99 -11.73
C SER A 903 -27.61 15.59 -11.45
N ASN A 904 -27.70 15.14 -10.20
CA ASN A 904 -27.38 13.75 -9.84
C ASN A 904 -28.32 12.73 -10.53
N HIS A 905 -29.40 13.20 -11.17
CA HIS A 905 -30.36 12.42 -11.96
C HIS A 905 -30.19 12.61 -13.48
N ALA A 906 -29.22 13.39 -13.96
CA ALA A 906 -28.98 13.57 -15.37
C ALA A 906 -28.16 12.42 -15.94
N ALA A 907 -28.73 11.69 -16.90
CA ALA A 907 -28.10 10.60 -17.62
C ALA A 907 -26.69 10.97 -18.10
N ALA A 908 -25.67 10.29 -17.59
CA ALA A 908 -24.32 10.47 -18.08
C ALA A 908 -24.19 9.84 -19.48
N LEU A 909 -23.90 10.68 -20.47
CA LEU A 909 -23.42 10.26 -21.78
C LEU A 909 -21.91 10.00 -21.61
N TRP A 910 -21.50 8.79 -21.26
CA TRP A 910 -20.13 8.44 -20.81
C TRP A 910 -19.05 8.41 -21.93
N HIS A 911 -19.12 9.33 -22.90
CA HIS A 911 -17.97 9.58 -23.78
C HIS A 911 -16.98 10.58 -23.17
N HIS A 912 -17.39 11.36 -22.15
CA HIS A 912 -16.56 12.36 -21.48
C HIS A 912 -16.85 12.39 -19.97
N LEU A 913 -15.94 11.86 -19.14
CA LEU A 913 -16.01 12.05 -17.69
C LEU A 913 -15.60 13.48 -17.34
N GLU A 914 -16.45 14.19 -16.60
CA GLU A 914 -16.18 15.56 -16.16
C GLU A 914 -15.58 15.56 -14.76
N LEU A 915 -14.43 16.21 -14.60
CA LEU A 915 -13.79 16.45 -13.31
C LEU A 915 -13.83 17.94 -12.98
N LEU A 916 -14.27 18.28 -11.77
CA LEU A 916 -14.08 19.59 -11.19
C LEU A 916 -12.83 19.59 -10.31
N ASN A 917 -11.83 20.37 -10.69
CA ASN A 917 -10.72 20.69 -9.80
C ASN A 917 -11.12 21.86 -8.90
N LEU A 918 -11.23 21.62 -7.59
CA LEU A 918 -11.67 22.62 -6.62
C LEU A 918 -10.62 23.73 -6.36
N GLU A 919 -9.34 23.47 -6.60
CA GLU A 919 -8.26 24.46 -6.45
C GLU A 919 -8.26 25.44 -7.63
N THR A 920 -8.31 24.91 -8.85
CA THR A 920 -8.32 25.75 -10.06
C THR A 920 -9.72 26.23 -10.44
N ARG A 921 -10.77 25.69 -9.80
CA ARG A 921 -12.19 25.93 -10.12
C ARG A 921 -12.50 25.66 -11.59
N CYS A 922 -11.79 24.71 -12.19
CA CYS A 922 -11.91 24.39 -13.60
C CYS A 922 -12.54 23.01 -13.78
N TRP A 923 -13.50 22.93 -14.69
CA TRP A 923 -13.99 21.67 -15.22
C TRP A 923 -13.07 21.19 -16.35
N THR A 924 -12.66 19.93 -16.27
CA THR A 924 -11.85 19.25 -17.29
C THR A 924 -12.54 18.00 -17.77
N HIS A 925 -12.46 17.72 -19.07
CA HIS A 925 -12.91 16.47 -19.66
C HIS A 925 -11.75 15.48 -19.75
N GLY A 926 -11.94 14.28 -19.22
CA GLY A 926 -11.01 13.16 -19.43
C GLY A 926 -11.47 12.32 -20.62
N SER A 927 -10.57 12.05 -21.57
CA SER A 927 -10.81 11.01 -22.59
C SER A 927 -10.63 9.64 -21.95
N THR A 928 -11.68 8.82 -21.94
CA THR A 928 -11.62 7.46 -21.43
C THR A 928 -11.47 6.43 -22.55
N THR A 929 -10.85 5.29 -22.24
CA THR A 929 -10.74 4.12 -23.15
C THR A 929 -11.43 2.89 -22.55
N GLY A 930 -11.55 1.78 -23.27
CA GLY A 930 -12.12 0.53 -22.74
C GLY A 930 -13.64 0.39 -22.83
N VAL A 931 -14.21 -0.54 -22.04
CA VAL A 931 -15.65 -0.87 -22.06
C VAL A 931 -16.38 -0.05 -20.99
N ALA A 932 -16.87 1.12 -21.36
CA ALA A 932 -17.60 2.01 -20.46
C ALA A 932 -19.05 1.53 -20.22
N PRO A 933 -19.66 1.88 -19.06
CA PRO A 933 -21.07 1.60 -18.81
C PRO A 933 -21.97 2.31 -19.82
N THR A 934 -23.05 1.64 -20.23
CA THR A 934 -24.06 2.24 -21.11
C THR A 934 -24.75 3.45 -20.44
N PRO A 935 -25.22 4.45 -21.20
CA PRO A 935 -25.91 5.62 -20.63
C PRO A 935 -27.10 5.22 -19.76
N ARG A 936 -27.09 5.69 -18.52
CA ARG A 936 -28.08 5.34 -17.48
C ARG A 936 -28.22 6.46 -16.45
N GLY A 937 -29.42 6.58 -15.88
CA GLY A 937 -29.72 7.44 -14.75
C GLY A 937 -29.54 6.71 -13.42
N ASN A 938 -29.24 7.47 -12.38
CA ASN A 938 -29.17 7.05 -10.98
C ASN A 938 -28.29 5.80 -10.70
N PRO A 939 -27.10 5.64 -11.34
CA PRO A 939 -26.11 4.70 -10.84
C PRO A 939 -25.46 5.25 -9.57
N THR A 940 -24.80 4.39 -8.80
CA THR A 940 -23.88 4.85 -7.76
C THR A 940 -22.45 4.82 -8.26
N LEU A 941 -21.63 5.75 -7.75
CA LEU A 941 -20.19 5.78 -7.98
C LEU A 941 -19.49 5.88 -6.64
N VAL A 942 -18.56 4.96 -6.38
CA VAL A 942 -17.67 5.00 -5.21
C VAL A 942 -16.21 4.98 -5.67
N VAL A 943 -15.29 5.46 -4.84
CA VAL A 943 -13.86 5.55 -5.18
C VAL A 943 -13.03 4.74 -4.19
N ASP A 944 -12.28 3.77 -4.72
CA ASP A 944 -11.17 3.13 -4.04
C ASP A 944 -9.91 3.98 -4.24
N ALA A 945 -9.62 4.84 -3.26
CA ALA A 945 -8.47 5.73 -3.32
C ALA A 945 -7.13 4.96 -3.32
N GLN A 946 -7.05 3.81 -2.62
CA GLN A 946 -5.82 3.02 -2.52
C GLN A 946 -5.43 2.42 -3.87
N ARG A 947 -6.41 1.87 -4.60
CA ARG A 947 -6.20 1.30 -5.94
C ARG A 947 -6.29 2.33 -7.05
N SER A 948 -6.70 3.57 -6.73
CA SER A 948 -6.97 4.62 -7.70
C SER A 948 -8.02 4.19 -8.72
N THR A 949 -9.14 3.63 -8.24
CA THR A 949 -10.21 3.07 -9.09
C THR A 949 -11.55 3.68 -8.71
N ALA A 950 -12.31 4.16 -9.70
CA ALA A 950 -13.72 4.49 -9.52
C ALA A 950 -14.59 3.30 -9.93
N ILE A 951 -15.64 3.03 -9.16
CA ILE A 951 -16.49 1.85 -9.28
C ILE A 951 -17.91 2.34 -9.49
N VAL A 952 -18.56 1.89 -10.56
CA VAL A 952 -19.94 2.24 -10.92
C VAL A 952 -20.81 1.00 -10.81
N PHE A 953 -21.97 1.13 -10.16
CA PHE A 953 -22.93 0.04 -10.01
C PHE A 953 -24.38 0.48 -10.24
N GLY A 954 -25.14 -0.37 -10.92
CA GLY A 954 -26.58 -0.24 -11.09
C GLY A 954 -27.04 0.92 -11.98
N GLY A 955 -28.27 1.39 -11.76
CA GLY A 955 -28.91 2.48 -12.50
C GLY A 955 -30.03 2.01 -13.44
N TRP A 956 -30.61 2.93 -14.20
CA TRP A 956 -31.75 2.68 -15.09
C TRP A 956 -31.68 3.51 -16.38
N ASN A 957 -31.88 2.90 -17.54
CA ASN A 957 -31.83 3.60 -18.84
C ASN A 957 -33.21 3.91 -19.45
N LYS A 958 -34.28 3.93 -18.63
CA LYS A 958 -35.70 3.99 -19.04
C LYS A 958 -36.29 2.68 -19.56
N VAL A 959 -35.47 1.70 -19.95
CA VAL A 959 -35.92 0.40 -20.47
C VAL A 959 -35.71 -0.70 -19.43
N GLU A 960 -34.49 -0.79 -18.89
CA GLU A 960 -34.12 -1.78 -17.89
C GLU A 960 -33.26 -1.17 -16.78
N ARG A 961 -33.30 -1.81 -15.61
CA ARG A 961 -32.38 -1.55 -14.50
C ARG A 961 -31.12 -2.40 -14.68
N PHE A 962 -30.02 -1.98 -14.07
CA PHE A 962 -28.74 -2.69 -14.18
C PHE A 962 -28.25 -3.23 -12.83
N ASN A 963 -27.35 -4.22 -12.89
CA ASN A 963 -26.58 -4.76 -11.77
C ASN A 963 -25.14 -5.15 -12.19
N ASP A 964 -24.68 -4.59 -13.31
CA ASP A 964 -23.29 -4.66 -13.75
C ASP A 964 -22.39 -3.77 -12.88
N VAL A 965 -21.13 -4.16 -12.76
CA VAL A 965 -20.08 -3.40 -12.08
C VAL A 965 -19.06 -2.96 -13.12
N HIS A 966 -18.81 -1.66 -13.20
CA HIS A 966 -17.81 -1.08 -14.09
C HIS A 966 -16.72 -0.40 -13.29
N LEU A 967 -15.48 -0.62 -13.69
CA LEU A 967 -14.30 -0.10 -13.02
C LEU A 967 -13.56 0.85 -13.96
N LEU A 968 -13.33 2.08 -13.50
CA LEU A 968 -12.47 3.05 -14.15
C LEU A 968 -11.17 3.17 -13.38
N ASP A 969 -10.07 2.81 -14.02
CA ASP A 969 -8.74 3.10 -13.50
C ASP A 969 -8.46 4.61 -13.64
N LEU A 970 -8.30 5.31 -12.52
CA LEU A 970 -8.11 6.77 -12.47
C LEU A 970 -6.69 7.20 -12.89
N ARG A 971 -5.77 6.24 -13.06
CA ARG A 971 -4.40 6.49 -13.55
C ARG A 971 -4.34 6.38 -15.07
N THR A 972 -4.98 5.35 -15.63
CA THR A 972 -4.96 5.07 -17.07
C THR A 972 -6.17 5.61 -17.83
N TRP A 973 -7.23 6.02 -17.12
CA TRP A 973 -8.52 6.43 -17.68
C TRP A 973 -9.19 5.34 -18.52
N ALA A 974 -8.92 4.07 -18.21
CA ALA A 974 -9.47 2.92 -18.90
C ALA A 974 -10.61 2.26 -18.11
N TRP A 975 -11.73 2.00 -18.80
CA TRP A 975 -12.87 1.25 -18.30
C TRP A 975 -12.73 -0.25 -18.51
N ARG A 976 -13.20 -1.03 -17.54
CA ARG A 976 -13.52 -2.44 -17.71
C ARG A 976 -14.83 -2.82 -17.02
N GLU A 977 -15.57 -3.73 -17.64
CA GLU A 977 -16.74 -4.38 -17.05
C GLU A 977 -16.29 -5.62 -16.26
N VAL A 978 -16.86 -5.81 -15.07
CA VAL A 978 -16.65 -6.99 -14.22
C VAL A 978 -17.70 -8.05 -14.55
N GLN A 979 -17.26 -9.30 -14.75
CA GLN A 979 -18.15 -10.44 -14.90
C GLN A 979 -18.63 -10.90 -13.52
N SER A 980 -19.71 -10.30 -13.02
CA SER A 980 -20.33 -10.70 -11.74
C SER A 980 -20.75 -12.19 -11.78
N GLY A 981 -20.34 -12.97 -10.78
CA GLY A 981 -20.72 -14.38 -10.64
C GLY A 981 -22.22 -14.60 -10.39
N ALA A 982 -22.65 -15.86 -10.19
CA ALA A 982 -24.06 -16.24 -10.03
C ALA A 982 -24.78 -15.60 -8.83
N LEU A 983 -24.04 -15.09 -7.84
CA LEU A 983 -24.55 -14.34 -6.70
C LEU A 983 -24.26 -12.85 -6.92
N ALA A 984 -25.31 -12.05 -7.13
CA ALA A 984 -25.22 -10.60 -7.29
C ALA A 984 -26.55 -9.95 -6.87
N PRO A 985 -26.56 -8.68 -6.43
CA PRO A 985 -27.78 -7.96 -6.15
C PRO A 985 -28.67 -7.90 -7.40
N TYR A 986 -29.99 -7.97 -7.19
CA TYR A 986 -30.96 -7.73 -8.26
C TYR A 986 -30.74 -6.37 -8.95
N LYS A 987 -31.04 -6.32 -10.25
CA LYS A 987 -31.04 -5.11 -11.09
C LYS A 987 -31.79 -3.97 -10.39
N ARG A 988 -31.09 -2.87 -10.08
CA ARG A 988 -31.60 -1.80 -9.21
C ARG A 988 -31.21 -0.39 -9.61
N THR A 989 -31.97 0.58 -9.13
CA THR A 989 -31.76 2.03 -9.26
C THR A 989 -32.09 2.72 -7.94
N ASP A 990 -31.69 3.99 -7.75
CA ASP A 990 -32.05 4.81 -6.58
C ASP A 990 -31.61 4.21 -5.23
N HIS A 991 -30.57 3.38 -5.26
CA HIS A 991 -29.88 2.81 -4.10
C HIS A 991 -28.78 3.77 -3.65
N ALA A 992 -28.34 3.64 -2.39
CA ALA A 992 -27.14 4.31 -1.93
C ALA A 992 -25.96 3.32 -1.95
N ALA A 993 -24.77 3.80 -2.29
CA ALA A 993 -23.55 3.03 -2.14
C ALA A 993 -22.45 3.84 -1.49
N VAL A 994 -21.68 3.19 -0.63
CA VAL A 994 -20.56 3.81 0.10
C VAL A 994 -19.33 2.91 0.06
N TRP A 995 -18.15 3.53 0.09
CA TRP A 995 -16.88 2.81 0.25
C TRP A 995 -16.49 2.77 1.72
N ALA A 996 -16.46 1.57 2.31
CA ALA A 996 -16.07 1.34 3.69
C ALA A 996 -15.30 0.01 3.81
N ASP A 997 -14.29 -0.05 4.67
CA ASP A 997 -13.55 -1.29 4.96
C ASP A 997 -12.99 -1.99 3.69
N ASP A 998 -12.49 -1.20 2.74
CA ASP A 998 -12.01 -1.65 1.41
C ASP A 998 -13.03 -2.44 0.57
N ARG A 999 -14.32 -2.16 0.79
CA ARG A 999 -15.44 -2.77 0.07
C ARG A 999 -16.49 -1.74 -0.30
N MET A 1000 -17.28 -2.04 -1.33
CA MET A 1000 -18.45 -1.26 -1.70
C MET A 1000 -19.69 -1.85 -1.01
N PHE A 1001 -20.35 -1.06 -0.17
CA PHE A 1001 -21.63 -1.41 0.43
C PHE A 1001 -22.75 -0.77 -0.40
N VAL A 1002 -23.78 -1.54 -0.73
CA VAL A 1002 -24.99 -1.11 -1.45
C VAL A 1002 -26.18 -1.31 -0.53
N ILE A 1003 -26.94 -0.26 -0.28
CA ILE A 1003 -28.08 -0.25 0.65
C ILE A 1003 -29.36 0.12 -0.11
N GLY A 1004 -30.37 -0.75 0.01
CA GLY A 1004 -31.72 -0.53 -0.50
C GLY A 1004 -31.79 -0.24 -2.01
N GLY A 1005 -32.72 0.65 -2.37
CA GLY A 1005 -33.02 1.03 -3.76
C GLY A 1005 -34.30 0.40 -4.28
N SER A 1006 -34.53 0.50 -5.60
CA SER A 1006 -35.71 -0.08 -6.27
C SER A 1006 -35.29 -1.16 -7.26
N THR A 1007 -35.87 -2.35 -7.08
CA THR A 1007 -35.83 -3.47 -8.03
C THR A 1007 -37.13 -3.53 -8.84
N CYS A 1008 -37.34 -4.59 -9.62
CA CYS A 1008 -38.63 -4.87 -10.25
C CYS A 1008 -39.76 -5.13 -9.24
N ASP A 1009 -39.41 -5.60 -8.04
CA ASP A 1009 -40.37 -6.01 -7.00
C ASP A 1009 -40.70 -4.87 -6.03
N GLY A 1010 -40.12 -3.69 -6.26
CA GLY A 1010 -40.35 -2.48 -5.48
C GLY A 1010 -39.11 -2.02 -4.69
N PRO A 1011 -39.32 -1.14 -3.70
CA PRO A 1011 -38.26 -0.70 -2.79
C PRO A 1011 -37.69 -1.87 -1.96
N THR A 1012 -36.39 -1.83 -1.67
CA THR A 1012 -35.70 -2.82 -0.82
C THR A 1012 -35.02 -2.15 0.38
N ASN A 1013 -34.65 -2.94 1.39
CA ASN A 1013 -33.81 -2.56 2.52
C ASN A 1013 -32.64 -3.54 2.73
N ASP A 1014 -32.30 -4.31 1.68
CA ASP A 1014 -31.18 -5.23 1.67
C ASP A 1014 -29.84 -4.49 1.70
N VAL A 1015 -28.82 -5.14 2.27
CA VAL A 1015 -27.44 -4.63 2.33
C VAL A 1015 -26.54 -5.62 1.61
N TRP A 1016 -25.93 -5.18 0.52
CA TRP A 1016 -25.00 -5.97 -0.28
C TRP A 1016 -23.60 -5.42 -0.17
N VAL A 1017 -22.61 -6.30 -0.20
CA VAL A 1017 -21.20 -5.95 -0.19
C VAL A 1017 -20.52 -6.54 -1.40
N TRP A 1018 -19.77 -5.71 -2.11
CA TRP A 1018 -18.90 -6.13 -3.20
C TRP A 1018 -17.44 -5.97 -2.81
N CYS A 1019 -16.66 -7.03 -2.98
CA CYS A 1019 -15.24 -7.04 -2.69
C CYS A 1019 -14.43 -6.85 -3.98
N PRO A 1020 -13.60 -5.79 -4.10
CA PRO A 1020 -12.80 -5.52 -5.29
C PRO A 1020 -11.72 -6.58 -5.56
N THR A 1021 -11.28 -7.30 -4.53
CA THR A 1021 -10.20 -8.28 -4.64
C THR A 1021 -10.71 -9.62 -5.17
N THR A 1022 -11.93 -10.01 -4.81
CA THR A 1022 -12.54 -11.27 -5.26
C THR A 1022 -13.56 -11.08 -6.39
N GLU A 1023 -13.90 -9.83 -6.70
CA GLU A 1023 -14.96 -9.44 -7.64
C GLU A 1023 -16.33 -10.09 -7.36
N ALA A 1024 -16.55 -10.48 -6.11
CA ALA A 1024 -17.74 -11.21 -5.68
C ALA A 1024 -18.65 -10.37 -4.78
N TRP A 1025 -19.94 -10.64 -4.87
CA TRP A 1025 -20.97 -10.06 -4.02
C TRP A 1025 -21.28 -10.96 -2.82
N THR A 1026 -21.72 -10.34 -1.73
CA THR A 1026 -22.24 -11.01 -0.55
C THR A 1026 -23.42 -10.20 -0.01
N GLU A 1027 -24.55 -10.84 0.21
CA GLU A 1027 -25.68 -10.23 0.93
C GLU A 1027 -25.43 -10.34 2.44
N LEU A 1028 -25.60 -9.24 3.17
CA LEU A 1028 -25.43 -9.20 4.62
C LEU A 1028 -26.78 -9.35 5.32
N THR A 1029 -26.84 -10.24 6.29
CA THR A 1029 -27.94 -10.30 7.26
C THR A 1029 -27.68 -9.31 8.39
N CYS A 1030 -28.36 -8.16 8.36
CA CYS A 1030 -28.27 -7.15 9.41
C CYS A 1030 -29.44 -7.28 10.40
N VAL A 1031 -29.21 -6.92 11.66
CA VAL A 1031 -30.21 -6.99 12.76
C VAL A 1031 -30.38 -5.63 13.44
N GLY A 1032 -31.30 -5.51 14.39
CA GLY A 1032 -31.55 -4.25 15.12
C GLY A 1032 -32.65 -3.39 14.49
N ASP A 1033 -32.51 -2.06 14.56
CA ASP A 1033 -33.47 -1.08 14.05
C ASP A 1033 -33.38 -0.94 12.52
N CYS A 1034 -33.62 -2.03 11.78
CA CYS A 1034 -33.43 -2.05 10.33
C CYS A 1034 -34.32 -1.01 9.62
N PRO A 1035 -33.77 -0.21 8.68
CA PRO A 1035 -34.55 0.73 7.90
C PRO A 1035 -35.66 0.01 7.10
N ALA A 1036 -36.85 0.62 7.03
CA ALA A 1036 -37.89 0.16 6.10
C ALA A 1036 -37.43 0.26 4.62
N PRO A 1037 -37.96 -0.59 3.71
CA PRO A 1037 -37.63 -0.56 2.29
C PRO A 1037 -37.80 0.83 1.65
N ARG A 1038 -36.73 1.34 1.03
CA ARG A 1038 -36.64 2.75 0.62
C ARG A 1038 -35.76 2.98 -0.61
N THR A 1039 -36.05 4.06 -1.31
CA THR A 1039 -35.36 4.55 -2.51
C THR A 1039 -34.96 6.01 -2.31
N SER A 1040 -34.01 6.52 -3.11
CA SER A 1040 -33.63 7.96 -3.10
C SER A 1040 -33.22 8.49 -1.71
N HIS A 1041 -32.67 7.63 -0.85
CA HIS A 1041 -32.11 7.97 0.44
C HIS A 1041 -30.63 8.32 0.29
N ALA A 1042 -30.07 9.04 1.25
CA ALA A 1042 -28.65 9.37 1.27
C ALA A 1042 -27.91 8.46 2.26
N ALA A 1043 -26.70 8.04 1.91
CA ALA A 1043 -25.83 7.28 2.80
C ALA A 1043 -24.42 7.84 2.82
N VAL A 1044 -23.76 7.79 3.98
CA VAL A 1044 -22.39 8.26 4.18
C VAL A 1044 -21.69 7.46 5.28
N VAL A 1045 -20.37 7.38 5.22
CA VAL A 1045 -19.55 6.67 6.22
C VAL A 1045 -19.10 7.66 7.30
N CYS A 1046 -19.23 7.24 8.55
CA CYS A 1046 -18.83 7.98 9.75
C CYS A 1046 -18.14 6.99 10.70
N GLY A 1047 -16.80 6.99 10.73
CA GLY A 1047 -16.02 5.98 11.46
C GLY A 1047 -16.32 4.54 11.00
N ARG A 1048 -16.73 3.67 11.95
CA ARG A 1048 -17.17 2.28 11.68
C ARG A 1048 -18.67 2.14 11.39
N HIS A 1049 -19.36 3.24 11.11
CA HIS A 1049 -20.80 3.25 10.87
C HIS A 1049 -21.15 3.74 9.46
N ILE A 1050 -22.15 3.12 8.85
CA ILE A 1050 -22.82 3.61 7.64
C ILE A 1050 -24.11 4.29 8.07
N LEU A 1051 -24.21 5.59 7.85
CA LEU A 1051 -25.38 6.38 8.21
C LEU A 1051 -26.32 6.45 7.00
N VAL A 1052 -27.61 6.16 7.21
CA VAL A 1052 -28.66 6.25 6.19
C VAL A 1052 -29.72 7.24 6.65
N THR A 1053 -30.08 8.20 5.80
CA THR A 1053 -31.08 9.22 6.15
C THR A 1053 -32.12 9.40 5.05
N GLY A 1054 -33.36 9.62 5.48
CA GLY A 1054 -34.50 9.94 4.62
C GLY A 1054 -34.81 8.87 3.58
N GLY A 1055 -35.27 9.31 2.40
CA GLY A 1055 -35.70 8.48 1.28
C GLY A 1055 -37.21 8.44 1.12
N GLN A 1056 -37.68 7.60 0.19
CA GLN A 1056 -39.10 7.41 -0.07
C GLN A 1056 -39.45 5.96 -0.37
N SER A 1057 -40.71 5.60 -0.18
CA SER A 1057 -41.28 4.31 -0.58
C SER A 1057 -42.48 4.50 -1.50
N HIS A 1058 -42.57 3.65 -2.53
CA HIS A 1058 -43.70 3.60 -3.45
C HIS A 1058 -44.38 2.23 -3.28
N THR A 1059 -45.32 2.12 -2.33
CA THR A 1059 -46.16 0.92 -2.23
C THR A 1059 -47.44 1.17 -3.03
N THR A 1060 -47.85 0.17 -3.80
CA THR A 1060 -49.01 0.23 -4.72
C THR A 1060 -50.35 0.49 -4.01
N ALA A 1061 -50.38 0.39 -2.68
CA ALA A 1061 -51.60 0.56 -1.89
C ALA A 1061 -51.84 1.99 -1.36
N HIS A 1062 -50.81 2.80 -1.04
CA HIS A 1062 -50.97 4.01 -0.19
C HIS A 1062 -50.28 5.30 -0.68
N GLY A 1063 -49.84 5.36 -1.95
CA GLY A 1063 -49.15 6.54 -2.48
C GLY A 1063 -47.68 6.63 -2.04
N THR A 1064 -46.97 7.67 -2.48
CA THR A 1064 -45.54 7.87 -2.17
C THR A 1064 -45.38 8.41 -0.74
N SER A 1065 -44.70 7.68 0.13
CA SER A 1065 -44.33 8.16 1.48
C SER A 1065 -42.86 8.60 1.50
N VAL A 1066 -42.60 9.81 2.00
CA VAL A 1066 -41.24 10.33 2.21
C VAL A 1066 -40.88 10.16 3.68
N PHE A 1067 -39.64 9.75 3.96
CA PHE A 1067 -39.17 9.43 5.31
C PHE A 1067 -38.34 10.58 5.89
N ALA A 1068 -38.52 10.83 7.20
CA ALA A 1068 -37.58 11.62 8.00
C ALA A 1068 -36.54 10.74 8.72
N SER A 1069 -36.72 9.41 8.69
CA SER A 1069 -35.96 8.50 9.55
C SER A 1069 -34.49 8.40 9.18
N SER A 1070 -33.67 8.31 10.23
CA SER A 1070 -32.21 8.21 10.16
C SER A 1070 -31.73 6.99 10.94
N TYR A 1071 -30.69 6.32 10.44
CA TYR A 1071 -30.17 5.08 11.01
C TYR A 1071 -28.65 5.00 10.88
N ALA A 1072 -28.01 4.23 11.76
CA ALA A 1072 -26.61 3.88 11.68
C ALA A 1072 -26.44 2.36 11.67
N LEU A 1073 -25.74 1.83 10.67
CA LEU A 1073 -25.29 0.43 10.64
C LEU A 1073 -23.86 0.36 11.13
N ASN A 1074 -23.61 -0.38 12.22
CA ASN A 1074 -22.25 -0.73 12.62
C ASN A 1074 -21.73 -1.86 11.72
N ILE A 1075 -20.61 -1.63 11.01
CA ILE A 1075 -20.10 -2.60 10.02
C ILE A 1075 -19.38 -3.80 10.64
N ASP A 1076 -19.00 -3.73 11.92
CA ASP A 1076 -18.40 -4.85 12.66
C ASP A 1076 -19.47 -5.80 13.21
N SER A 1077 -20.52 -5.26 13.82
CA SER A 1077 -21.56 -6.04 14.47
C SER A 1077 -22.76 -6.34 13.57
N LEU A 1078 -22.89 -5.63 12.42
CA LEU A 1078 -24.04 -5.67 11.52
C LEU A 1078 -25.37 -5.33 12.21
N VAL A 1079 -25.30 -4.47 13.24
CA VAL A 1079 -26.46 -3.98 13.99
C VAL A 1079 -26.83 -2.57 13.52
N TRP A 1080 -28.09 -2.39 13.14
CA TRP A 1080 -28.72 -1.10 12.90
C TRP A 1080 -29.18 -0.46 14.22
N THR A 1081 -28.97 0.85 14.34
CA THR A 1081 -29.45 1.68 15.44
C THR A 1081 -30.22 2.86 14.88
N ALA A 1082 -31.43 3.09 15.39
CA ALA A 1082 -32.21 4.27 15.02
C ALA A 1082 -31.53 5.55 15.55
N LEU A 1083 -31.46 6.57 14.70
CA LEU A 1083 -31.02 7.90 15.05
C LEU A 1083 -32.22 8.85 15.14
N PRO A 1084 -32.07 10.04 15.74
CA PRO A 1084 -33.10 11.07 15.69
C PRO A 1084 -33.57 11.33 14.25
N ASP A 1085 -34.89 11.47 14.07
CA ASP A 1085 -35.49 11.78 12.77
C ASP A 1085 -35.06 13.18 12.29
N LEU A 1086 -34.84 13.31 10.98
CA LEU A 1086 -34.59 14.60 10.33
C LEU A 1086 -35.72 15.58 10.65
N PRO A 1087 -35.45 16.89 10.71
CA PRO A 1087 -36.47 17.90 10.99
C PRO A 1087 -37.58 17.97 9.92
N LEU A 1088 -37.35 17.37 8.76
CA LEU A 1088 -38.29 17.25 7.67
C LEU A 1088 -38.11 15.88 6.98
N ALA A 1089 -39.21 15.26 6.56
CA ALA A 1089 -39.16 14.11 5.67
C ALA A 1089 -38.62 14.55 4.30
N VAL A 1090 -37.53 13.94 3.83
CA VAL A 1090 -36.88 14.29 2.56
C VAL A 1090 -36.38 13.06 1.82
N CYS A 1091 -36.43 13.12 0.49
CA CYS A 1091 -35.72 12.23 -0.42
C CYS A 1091 -34.91 13.06 -1.43
N ARG A 1092 -33.95 12.44 -2.13
CA ARG A 1092 -33.12 13.13 -3.15
C ARG A 1092 -32.32 14.32 -2.58
N HIS A 1093 -32.05 14.30 -1.28
CA HIS A 1093 -31.16 15.20 -0.56
C HIS A 1093 -29.72 14.67 -0.60
N GLY A 1094 -28.75 15.52 -0.32
CA GLY A 1094 -27.36 15.10 -0.14
C GLY A 1094 -26.98 15.08 1.33
N THR A 1095 -26.15 14.11 1.71
CA THR A 1095 -25.49 14.08 3.01
C THR A 1095 -23.98 14.07 2.87
N ALA A 1096 -23.29 14.69 3.81
CA ALA A 1096 -21.84 14.67 3.89
C ALA A 1096 -21.38 14.77 5.35
N VAL A 1097 -20.18 14.27 5.62
CA VAL A 1097 -19.53 14.33 6.93
C VAL A 1097 -18.34 15.28 6.79
N LEU A 1098 -18.37 16.41 7.50
CA LEU A 1098 -17.35 17.47 7.42
C LEU A 1098 -16.19 17.27 8.42
N SER A 1099 -16.46 16.51 9.47
CA SER A 1099 -15.55 16.06 10.54
C SER A 1099 -16.07 14.70 10.99
N ASP A 1100 -15.22 13.77 11.47
CA ASP A 1100 -15.54 12.35 11.75
C ASP A 1100 -16.80 12.08 12.60
N ASP A 1101 -17.41 13.11 13.19
CA ASP A 1101 -18.55 13.04 14.10
C ASP A 1101 -19.78 13.91 13.73
N VAL A 1102 -19.77 14.70 12.64
CA VAL A 1102 -20.91 15.59 12.32
C VAL A 1102 -21.47 15.32 10.92
N LEU A 1103 -22.72 14.87 10.91
CA LEU A 1103 -23.50 14.61 9.71
C LEU A 1103 -24.25 15.86 9.28
N TYR A 1104 -24.06 16.29 8.04
CA TYR A 1104 -24.83 17.35 7.40
C TYR A 1104 -25.81 16.76 6.38
N ALA A 1105 -27.04 17.25 6.37
CA ALA A 1105 -28.06 16.96 5.35
C ALA A 1105 -28.53 18.27 4.73
N TYR A 1106 -28.57 18.35 3.39
CA TYR A 1106 -29.00 19.54 2.68
C TYR A 1106 -30.06 19.25 1.61
N GLY A 1107 -31.08 20.11 1.56
CA GLY A 1107 -32.08 20.16 0.50
C GLY A 1107 -32.90 18.88 0.33
N GLY A 1108 -33.32 18.60 -0.90
CA GLY A 1108 -34.13 17.43 -1.25
C GLY A 1108 -35.59 17.78 -1.57
N TYR A 1109 -36.44 16.76 -1.68
CA TYR A 1109 -37.86 16.84 -1.98
C TYR A 1109 -38.68 16.26 -0.83
N ASP A 1110 -39.65 17.03 -0.32
CA ASP A 1110 -40.43 16.67 0.87
C ASP A 1110 -41.72 15.89 0.57
N GLY A 1111 -41.96 15.56 -0.68
CA GLY A 1111 -43.23 14.98 -1.15
C GLY A 1111 -44.14 15.98 -1.85
N SER A 1112 -43.92 17.29 -1.64
CA SER A 1112 -44.69 18.39 -2.23
C SER A 1112 -43.85 19.45 -2.94
N ARG A 1113 -42.66 19.77 -2.41
CA ARG A 1113 -41.76 20.80 -2.93
C ARG A 1113 -40.30 20.45 -2.66
N VAL A 1114 -39.43 21.08 -3.43
CA VAL A 1114 -37.99 21.10 -3.22
C VAL A 1114 -37.66 22.04 -2.05
N THR A 1115 -36.73 21.61 -1.21
CA THR A 1115 -36.32 22.30 0.02
C THR A 1115 -34.87 22.78 -0.07
N GLY A 1116 -34.49 23.76 0.77
CA GLY A 1116 -33.14 24.34 0.81
C GLY A 1116 -32.56 24.39 2.23
N GLY A 1117 -33.11 23.58 3.15
CA GLY A 1117 -32.67 23.54 4.55
C GLY A 1117 -31.32 22.82 4.68
N LEU A 1118 -30.44 23.37 5.52
CA LEU A 1118 -29.23 22.71 5.98
C LEU A 1118 -29.46 22.23 7.42
N HIS A 1119 -29.25 20.95 7.67
CA HIS A 1119 -29.44 20.32 8.96
C HIS A 1119 -28.16 19.62 9.39
N GLU A 1120 -27.79 19.73 10.67
CA GLU A 1120 -26.64 19.05 11.24
C GLU A 1120 -27.05 18.12 12.39
N LEU A 1121 -26.36 17.00 12.54
CA LEU A 1121 -26.49 16.05 13.64
C LEU A 1121 -25.11 15.66 14.15
N SER A 1122 -24.90 15.76 15.47
CA SER A 1122 -23.72 15.23 16.14
C SER A 1122 -23.88 13.73 16.39
N VAL A 1123 -23.05 12.92 15.74
CA VAL A 1123 -23.16 11.47 15.71
C VAL A 1123 -22.45 10.83 16.92
N SER A 1124 -21.40 11.45 17.44
CA SER A 1124 -20.64 10.97 18.61
C SER A 1124 -21.43 11.01 19.93
N ALA A 1125 -22.39 11.93 20.08
CA ALA A 1125 -23.32 11.95 21.21
C ALA A 1125 -24.41 10.86 21.11
N THR A 1126 -24.64 10.32 19.91
CA THR A 1126 -25.81 9.49 19.57
C THR A 1126 -25.49 8.00 19.51
N LEU A 1127 -24.23 7.64 19.24
CA LEU A 1127 -23.78 6.24 19.05
C LEU A 1127 -23.03 5.63 20.24
N LEU A 1128 -23.04 6.26 21.41
CA LEU A 1128 -22.57 5.64 22.66
C LEU A 1128 -23.67 4.72 23.22
N PRO A 1129 -23.49 3.38 23.23
CA PRO A 1129 -24.37 2.53 24.03
C PRO A 1129 -24.11 2.77 25.52
N SER A 1130 -25.13 3.24 26.22
CA SER A 1130 -25.25 3.12 27.67
C SER A 1130 -25.26 1.63 28.05
N SER A 1131 -24.21 1.17 28.71
CA SER A 1131 -24.06 -0.10 29.44
C SER A 1131 -24.01 -1.42 28.63
N PRO A 1132 -23.23 -2.41 29.10
CA PRO A 1132 -23.10 -3.70 28.44
C PRO A 1132 -24.38 -4.53 28.62
N VAL A 1133 -24.92 -5.04 27.51
CA VAL A 1133 -25.97 -6.06 27.55
C VAL A 1133 -25.42 -7.31 28.23
N THR A 1134 -25.93 -7.55 29.43
CA THR A 1134 -25.79 -8.79 30.19
C THR A 1134 -26.11 -10.00 29.33
N THR A 1135 -25.22 -10.99 29.40
CA THR A 1135 -25.41 -12.37 28.93
C THR A 1135 -26.79 -12.88 29.29
N ALA A 1136 -27.67 -13.01 28.30
CA ALA A 1136 -28.92 -13.73 28.44
C ALA A 1136 -28.68 -15.22 28.21
N ALA A 1137 -29.05 -15.99 29.22
CA ALA A 1137 -28.88 -17.43 29.38
C ALA A 1137 -29.22 -18.26 28.12
N THR A 1138 -28.34 -19.21 27.83
CA THR A 1138 -28.68 -20.47 27.15
C THR A 1138 -29.87 -21.10 27.86
N LYS A 1139 -31.05 -21.07 27.22
CA LYS A 1139 -32.15 -21.98 27.54
C LYS A 1139 -32.12 -23.12 26.54
N ASP A 1140 -31.62 -24.26 27.00
CA ASP A 1140 -31.93 -25.56 26.42
C ASP A 1140 -33.45 -25.70 26.31
N VAL A 1141 -33.94 -25.90 25.09
CA VAL A 1141 -35.24 -26.53 24.84
C VAL A 1141 -34.97 -27.73 23.94
N ALA A 1142 -35.01 -28.90 24.58
CA ALA A 1142 -35.02 -30.19 23.92
C ALA A 1142 -36.31 -30.38 23.09
N VAL A 1143 -36.19 -30.94 21.89
CA VAL A 1143 -37.31 -31.60 21.22
C VAL A 1143 -36.84 -32.95 20.63
N SER A 1144 -37.66 -33.95 20.93
CA SER A 1144 -37.59 -35.42 20.78
C SER A 1144 -37.64 -35.91 19.31
N PRO A 1145 -37.43 -37.22 19.03
CA PRO A 1145 -37.14 -37.73 17.70
C PRO A 1145 -38.39 -38.05 16.86
N LEU A 1146 -38.17 -37.98 15.54
CA LEU A 1146 -38.88 -38.57 14.39
C LEU A 1146 -40.27 -39.19 14.63
N VAL A 1147 -41.26 -38.63 13.92
CA VAL A 1147 -42.40 -39.39 13.39
C VAL A 1147 -42.40 -39.19 11.88
N ASP A 1148 -42.18 -40.29 11.17
CA ASP A 1148 -42.39 -40.42 9.73
C ASP A 1148 -43.88 -40.20 9.42
N ASP A 1149 -44.19 -39.16 8.65
CA ASP A 1149 -45.37 -39.14 7.80
C ASP A 1149 -44.94 -38.81 6.37
N VAL A 1150 -45.12 -39.83 5.53
CA VAL A 1150 -44.80 -39.85 4.11
C VAL A 1150 -45.74 -38.88 3.37
N VAL A 1151 -45.16 -37.83 2.80
CA VAL A 1151 -45.77 -36.99 1.76
C VAL A 1151 -44.95 -37.19 0.47
N PRO A 1152 -45.59 -37.46 -0.68
CA PRO A 1152 -44.98 -38.12 -1.86
C PRO A 1152 -43.97 -37.22 -2.59
N PRO A 1153 -43.12 -37.77 -3.48
CA PRO A 1153 -42.05 -37.01 -4.10
C PRO A 1153 -42.64 -35.90 -4.97
N VAL A 1154 -42.44 -34.66 -4.59
CA VAL A 1154 -42.47 -33.55 -5.54
C VAL A 1154 -41.30 -33.82 -6.49
N VAL A 1155 -41.62 -34.19 -7.73
CA VAL A 1155 -40.63 -34.34 -8.80
C VAL A 1155 -39.98 -32.98 -8.98
N ALA A 1156 -38.81 -32.80 -8.37
CA ALA A 1156 -38.02 -31.60 -8.50
C ALA A 1156 -37.43 -31.59 -9.91
N TRP A 1157 -38.01 -30.81 -10.81
CA TRP A 1157 -37.30 -30.45 -12.03
C TRP A 1157 -36.22 -29.44 -11.66
N ALA A 1158 -34.96 -29.87 -11.73
CA ALA A 1158 -33.83 -28.95 -11.70
C ALA A 1158 -33.90 -28.03 -12.95
N PRO A 1159 -33.63 -26.72 -12.83
CA PRO A 1159 -33.75 -25.75 -13.95
C PRO A 1159 -32.82 -26.01 -15.14
N THR A 1160 -32.00 -27.05 -15.09
CA THR A 1160 -30.96 -27.34 -16.07
C THR A 1160 -31.26 -28.56 -16.95
N THR A 1161 -32.37 -29.27 -16.73
CA THR A 1161 -32.68 -30.49 -17.50
C THR A 1161 -33.85 -30.24 -18.47
N PRO A 1162 -33.66 -30.33 -19.80
CA PRO A 1162 -34.73 -30.10 -20.76
C PRO A 1162 -35.80 -31.20 -20.68
N LEU A 1163 -37.08 -30.80 -20.58
CA LEU A 1163 -38.22 -31.72 -20.54
C LEU A 1163 -38.42 -32.41 -21.90
N THR A 1164 -38.61 -33.73 -21.89
CA THR A 1164 -38.97 -34.51 -23.08
C THR A 1164 -40.49 -34.56 -23.26
N LEU A 1165 -40.95 -34.95 -24.44
CA LEU A 1165 -42.39 -35.06 -24.72
C LEU A 1165 -43.07 -36.10 -23.82
N ASP A 1166 -42.37 -37.19 -23.47
CA ASP A 1166 -42.88 -38.22 -22.56
C ASP A 1166 -43.00 -37.69 -21.12
N ASP A 1167 -42.11 -36.80 -20.69
CA ASP A 1167 -42.20 -36.16 -19.36
C ASP A 1167 -43.44 -35.26 -19.26
N LEU A 1168 -43.78 -34.56 -20.34
CA LEU A 1168 -45.00 -33.75 -20.42
C LEU A 1168 -46.26 -34.62 -20.51
N MET A 1169 -46.28 -35.67 -21.34
CA MET A 1169 -47.49 -36.48 -21.51
C MET A 1169 -47.86 -37.34 -20.29
N ASN A 1170 -46.89 -37.65 -19.44
CA ASN A 1170 -47.11 -38.43 -18.22
C ASN A 1170 -47.35 -37.56 -16.98
N ASP A 1171 -47.37 -36.22 -17.12
CA ASP A 1171 -47.67 -35.32 -16.02
C ASP A 1171 -49.20 -35.14 -15.87
N PRO A 1172 -49.81 -35.69 -14.80
CA PRO A 1172 -51.25 -35.63 -14.61
C PRO A 1172 -51.77 -34.21 -14.32
N SER A 1173 -50.89 -33.26 -13.96
CA SER A 1173 -51.29 -31.86 -13.68
C SER A 1173 -51.57 -31.03 -14.94
N ILE A 1174 -51.14 -31.50 -16.12
CA ILE A 1174 -51.34 -30.80 -17.39
C ILE A 1174 -52.79 -30.91 -17.89
N ALA A 1175 -53.54 -31.92 -17.44
CA ALA A 1175 -54.96 -32.05 -17.78
C ALA A 1175 -55.83 -30.97 -17.13
N ASP A 1176 -55.48 -30.54 -15.91
CA ASP A 1176 -56.18 -29.48 -15.19
C ASP A 1176 -55.80 -28.09 -15.74
N ASP A 1177 -54.52 -27.89 -16.10
CA ASP A 1177 -54.06 -26.65 -16.75
C ASP A 1177 -54.73 -26.43 -18.12
N LEU A 1178 -55.04 -27.49 -18.88
CA LEU A 1178 -55.74 -27.37 -20.16
C LEU A 1178 -57.19 -26.87 -20.03
N ALA A 1179 -57.85 -27.08 -18.89
CA ALA A 1179 -59.19 -26.56 -18.63
C ALA A 1179 -59.18 -25.06 -18.28
N GLU A 1180 -58.13 -24.57 -17.60
CA GLU A 1180 -57.93 -23.14 -17.34
C GLU A 1180 -57.59 -22.34 -18.62
N ILE A 1181 -57.00 -22.99 -19.62
CA ILE A 1181 -56.55 -22.34 -20.87
C ILE A 1181 -57.73 -21.85 -21.74
N ASP A 1182 -58.90 -22.47 -21.67
CA ASP A 1182 -60.08 -22.03 -22.43
C ASP A 1182 -60.81 -20.84 -21.77
N GLU A 1183 -60.51 -20.49 -20.51
CA GLU A 1183 -61.15 -19.39 -19.77
C GLU A 1183 -60.32 -18.10 -19.66
N MET A 1184 -59.07 -18.07 -20.13
CA MET A 1184 -58.20 -16.88 -20.09
C MET A 1184 -58.43 -15.93 -21.29
N GLU A 1185 -58.72 -14.65 -21.04
CA GLU A 1185 -58.78 -13.61 -22.06
C GLU A 1185 -57.37 -13.15 -22.54
N LEU A 1186 -57.30 -12.64 -23.78
CA LEU A 1186 -56.09 -12.44 -24.60
C LEU A 1186 -54.96 -11.56 -24.02
N ASP A 1187 -55.18 -10.85 -22.90
CA ASP A 1187 -54.25 -9.84 -22.37
C ASP A 1187 -53.56 -10.24 -21.05
N GLU A 1188 -53.81 -11.43 -20.52
CA GLU A 1188 -53.07 -11.95 -19.36
C GLU A 1188 -51.75 -12.60 -19.78
N GLN A 1189 -50.64 -12.23 -19.13
CA GLN A 1189 -49.35 -12.91 -19.36
C GLN A 1189 -49.44 -14.33 -18.80
N PRO A 1190 -49.26 -15.35 -19.64
CA PRO A 1190 -49.44 -16.70 -19.19
C PRO A 1190 -48.26 -17.12 -18.30
N SER A 1191 -48.56 -17.95 -17.30
CA SER A 1191 -47.59 -18.44 -16.30
C SER A 1191 -46.34 -19.05 -16.95
N GLU A 1192 -45.21 -19.09 -16.24
CA GLU A 1192 -43.98 -19.72 -16.77
C GLU A 1192 -44.19 -21.17 -17.21
N ARG A 1193 -45.09 -21.91 -16.53
CA ARG A 1193 -45.51 -23.26 -16.94
C ARG A 1193 -46.15 -23.29 -18.33
N TYR A 1194 -46.93 -22.27 -18.69
CA TYR A 1194 -47.53 -22.13 -20.02
C TYR A 1194 -46.48 -21.94 -21.13
N ARG A 1195 -45.37 -21.23 -20.85
CA ARG A 1195 -44.28 -21.03 -21.83
C ARG A 1195 -43.52 -22.33 -22.13
N LEU A 1196 -43.50 -23.27 -21.18
CA LEU A 1196 -42.85 -24.58 -21.33
C LEU A 1196 -43.65 -25.53 -22.23
N LEU A 1197 -44.98 -25.37 -22.35
CA LEU A 1197 -45.83 -26.14 -23.25
C LEU A 1197 -45.63 -25.83 -24.74
N HIS A 1198 -44.83 -24.81 -25.09
CA HIS A 1198 -44.64 -24.36 -26.47
C HIS A 1198 -43.48 -25.05 -27.20
N LYS A 1199 -42.53 -25.60 -26.46
CA LYS A 1199 -41.29 -26.18 -27.01
C LYS A 1199 -40.86 -27.37 -26.18
N TYR A 1200 -40.42 -28.43 -26.82
CA TYR A 1200 -39.80 -29.57 -26.15
C TYR A 1200 -38.47 -29.90 -26.83
N VAL A 1201 -37.59 -30.63 -26.17
CA VAL A 1201 -36.39 -31.16 -26.84
C VAL A 1201 -36.75 -32.51 -27.42
N ASP A 1202 -36.66 -32.63 -28.74
CA ASP A 1202 -36.91 -33.90 -29.42
C ASP A 1202 -35.82 -34.91 -29.02
N PRO A 1203 -36.16 -36.00 -28.31
CA PRO A 1203 -35.15 -36.90 -27.77
C PRO A 1203 -34.38 -37.67 -28.85
N ALA A 1204 -34.94 -37.81 -30.06
CA ALA A 1204 -34.25 -38.47 -31.17
C ALA A 1204 -33.16 -37.60 -31.81
N SER A 1205 -33.37 -36.28 -31.88
CA SER A 1205 -32.42 -35.35 -32.52
C SER A 1205 -31.65 -34.45 -31.56
N GLY A 1206 -32.10 -34.33 -30.30
CA GLY A 1206 -31.50 -33.48 -29.27
C GLY A 1206 -31.75 -31.98 -29.47
N TYR A 1207 -32.59 -31.57 -30.42
CA TYR A 1207 -32.90 -30.17 -30.70
C TYR A 1207 -34.23 -29.73 -30.07
N THR A 1208 -34.28 -28.48 -29.62
CA THR A 1208 -35.52 -27.85 -29.15
C THR A 1208 -36.46 -27.57 -30.32
N VAL A 1209 -37.60 -28.24 -30.36
CA VAL A 1209 -38.65 -28.14 -31.38
C VAL A 1209 -39.95 -27.60 -30.78
N PHE A 1210 -40.80 -26.97 -31.62
CA PHE A 1210 -42.09 -26.47 -31.17
C PHE A 1210 -43.12 -27.59 -31.02
N THR A 1211 -43.98 -27.51 -30.00
CA THR A 1211 -45.10 -28.46 -29.83
C THR A 1211 -46.17 -28.24 -30.91
N ALA A 1212 -46.92 -29.29 -31.23
CA ALA A 1212 -48.00 -29.21 -32.22
C ALA A 1212 -49.08 -28.18 -31.85
N LEU A 1213 -49.30 -27.96 -30.55
CA LEU A 1213 -50.23 -26.95 -30.01
C LEU A 1213 -49.78 -25.52 -30.36
N PHE A 1214 -48.50 -25.22 -30.21
CA PHE A 1214 -47.93 -23.91 -30.55
C PHE A 1214 -47.92 -23.67 -32.07
N LEU A 1215 -47.67 -24.72 -32.85
CA LEU A 1215 -47.65 -24.63 -34.31
C LEU A 1215 -49.05 -24.50 -34.94
N LYS A 1216 -50.13 -24.93 -34.25
CA LYS A 1216 -51.52 -24.61 -34.66
C LYS A 1216 -51.82 -23.11 -34.62
N LYS A 1217 -51.16 -22.36 -33.72
CA LYS A 1217 -51.36 -20.91 -33.53
C LYS A 1217 -50.39 -20.04 -34.34
N ARG A 1218 -49.45 -20.61 -35.11
CA ARG A 1218 -48.43 -19.85 -35.87
C ARG A 1218 -48.13 -20.44 -37.25
N ALA A 1219 -48.12 -19.58 -38.28
CA ALA A 1219 -47.81 -19.99 -39.65
C ALA A 1219 -46.34 -20.41 -39.83
N CYS A 1220 -46.10 -21.51 -40.55
CA CYS A 1220 -44.76 -22.04 -40.82
C CYS A 1220 -43.92 -21.08 -41.68
N CYS A 1221 -42.64 -20.89 -41.30
CA CYS A 1221 -41.74 -19.93 -41.93
C CYS A 1221 -41.20 -20.34 -43.32
N GLY A 1222 -41.46 -21.57 -43.78
CA GLY A 1222 -41.20 -22.00 -45.16
C GLY A 1222 -39.72 -22.19 -45.55
N TYR A 1223 -38.79 -22.12 -44.60
CA TYR A 1223 -37.38 -22.46 -44.81
C TYR A 1223 -36.99 -23.58 -43.87
N LYS A 1224 -36.16 -24.52 -44.35
CA LYS A 1224 -35.68 -25.76 -43.69
C LYS A 1224 -35.07 -25.56 -42.29
N CYS A 1225 -35.84 -25.05 -41.33
CA CYS A 1225 -35.41 -24.79 -39.97
C CYS A 1225 -35.48 -26.08 -39.16
N ARG A 1226 -34.51 -26.26 -38.26
CA ARG A 1226 -34.40 -27.47 -37.43
C ARG A 1226 -35.41 -27.51 -36.27
N HIS A 1227 -36.09 -26.40 -36.00
CA HIS A 1227 -37.03 -26.27 -34.87
C HIS A 1227 -38.45 -26.76 -35.19
N CYS A 1228 -38.63 -27.40 -36.34
CA CYS A 1228 -39.92 -27.83 -36.87
C CYS A 1228 -39.99 -29.37 -36.88
N PRO A 1229 -41.02 -29.99 -36.26
CA PRO A 1229 -41.06 -31.44 -36.06
C PRO A 1229 -41.25 -32.26 -37.35
N TRP A 1230 -41.43 -31.64 -38.53
CA TRP A 1230 -41.76 -32.31 -39.79
C TRP A 1230 -40.56 -32.71 -40.68
N GLY A 1231 -39.42 -33.09 -40.09
CA GLY A 1231 -38.35 -33.80 -40.81
C GLY A 1231 -37.67 -33.07 -41.98
N HIS A 1232 -37.53 -31.74 -41.90
CA HIS A 1232 -36.74 -30.89 -42.83
C HIS A 1232 -37.19 -30.86 -44.31
N LYS A 1233 -38.46 -31.14 -44.65
CA LYS A 1233 -38.94 -30.99 -46.04
C LYS A 1233 -39.52 -29.60 -46.32
N ASN A 1234 -39.23 -29.05 -47.52
CA ASN A 1234 -39.68 -27.73 -47.96
C ASN A 1234 -41.19 -27.72 -48.22
N VAL A 1235 -41.91 -26.76 -47.64
CA VAL A 1235 -43.28 -26.42 -48.04
C VAL A 1235 -43.22 -25.08 -48.77
N ALA A 1236 -43.75 -25.01 -49.99
CA ALA A 1236 -43.70 -23.80 -50.81
C ALA A 1236 -44.47 -22.66 -50.13
N LYS A 1237 -43.83 -21.48 -50.05
CA LYS A 1237 -44.27 -20.29 -49.27
C LYS A 1237 -45.71 -19.83 -49.49
N ASN A 1238 -46.36 -20.22 -50.59
CA ASN A 1238 -47.69 -19.72 -50.93
C ASN A 1238 -48.84 -20.63 -50.46
N LYS A 1239 -48.59 -21.54 -49.52
CA LYS A 1239 -49.65 -22.33 -48.84
C LYS A 1239 -49.62 -22.27 -47.30
N ALA A 1240 -48.93 -21.29 -46.71
CA ALA A 1240 -48.90 -21.15 -45.25
C ALA A 1240 -50.21 -20.58 -44.64
N ALA A 1241 -51.12 -20.05 -45.46
CA ALA A 1241 -52.37 -19.46 -44.98
C ALA A 1241 -53.59 -20.39 -45.03
N SER A 1242 -53.50 -21.59 -45.63
CA SER A 1242 -54.68 -22.43 -45.88
C SER A 1242 -54.64 -23.85 -45.30
N MET A 1243 -53.81 -24.13 -44.29
CA MET A 1243 -53.82 -25.45 -43.62
C MET A 1243 -54.11 -25.39 -42.11
N ASN A 1244 -54.77 -24.33 -41.63
CA ASN A 1244 -55.35 -24.35 -40.28
C ASN A 1244 -56.72 -25.06 -40.20
N ALA A 1245 -57.23 -25.64 -41.29
CA ALA A 1245 -58.62 -26.12 -41.36
C ALA A 1245 -58.84 -27.60 -41.71
N SER A 1246 -57.81 -28.41 -41.99
CA SER A 1246 -58.06 -29.84 -42.26
C SER A 1246 -56.83 -30.72 -42.12
N LEU A 1247 -56.40 -31.00 -40.89
CA LEU A 1247 -55.64 -32.20 -40.59
C LEU A 1247 -56.10 -32.70 -39.21
N GLU A 1248 -57.05 -33.64 -39.23
CA GLU A 1248 -57.32 -34.58 -38.14
C GLU A 1248 -56.14 -35.54 -38.00
N TRP A 1249 -55.12 -35.20 -37.21
CA TRP A 1249 -54.04 -36.11 -36.80
C TRP A 1249 -53.60 -35.78 -35.38
#